data_AF-A0A1C3TJ76-F1
#
_entry.id   AF-A0A1C3TJ76-F1
#
_cell.length_a   1.000
_cell.length_b   1.000
_cell.length_c   1.000
_cell.angle_alpha   90.00
_cell.angle_beta   90.00
_cell.angle_gamma   90.00
#
_symmetry.space_group_name_H-M   'P 1'
#
loop_
_entity.id
_entity.type
_entity.pdbx_description
1 polymer ?
#
loop_
_entity_poly.entity_id
_entity_poly.type
_entity_poly.pdbx_seq_one_letter_code
_entity_poly.pdbx_strand_id
1 'polypeptide(L)'
;MARDYTKAENLDIIEREAKERHIPVDDFMRFAYIETGGRFNEQASRGPNSAKGLFQFTPGTAAAYGISGRELDAVANTDAAARLYQDNLHALTRQHDKDHRPYLSGKPQPDGLDMYMAHQQGAGGYRSIQAAVASGSFAREDTRSNILNNVPREKDAAGARQFEAYTGSSLVEFKKMSDQDMAKTFLKYWDTKFDHIAIPEKGIKPVTEGHATQPVPPGRMQPHPAAHPAAHPAAAAKQDGHDGIQLTAAHAMGIKYDDVQYAINIRGHKLYHPGVDGKQLKQGYIDCSGWVSELQNATMREINQKAGHTVFGRQDMLGQGQNGSGEIVKKAFDSSGVLLQGQDVFKPGALKEGMVIGVDAGKTQHEHWKGIDHILMVVRDPKSGELLVSQSSGIKGVNTLPLDDYLASHKNAKLFVSDPLAKARDLLQDKQQTQWHNHSQGHDARGGLKPGEQGPDVKAMQQRLIELGIKDNSGKLLSGTGYYGDRTREVVANLQREKGLEPTGIADKITLEALSKLQAQSKGEAKLNPAAAEAQRADNPLFTQALEKLQKQGPNGGFNSREELQRAAGQVAFEAKVGGMSRIDDVVHSTDGKGLIAVERNPNNPHDVNHAYVDKQHAATVPLEQSQQQLAAETQRQVQEQTQDQRTQTQSPTR
;
A
#
# COMPACT_ATOMS: atom_id res chain seq x y z
N MET A 1 -16.28 26.75 -18.84
CA MET A 1 -15.39 27.30 -19.88
C MET A 1 -13.98 27.27 -19.31
N ALA A 2 -13.00 26.75 -20.05
CA ALA A 2 -11.61 26.78 -19.60
C ALA A 2 -11.21 28.26 -19.47
N ARG A 3 -10.85 28.66 -18.26
CA ARG A 3 -10.24 29.96 -18.00
C ARG A 3 -8.79 29.84 -18.44
N ASP A 4 -8.31 30.77 -19.25
CA ASP A 4 -6.88 30.87 -19.53
C ASP A 4 -6.18 31.38 -18.27
N TYR A 5 -5.27 30.57 -17.72
CA TYR A 5 -4.54 30.92 -16.50
C TYR A 5 -3.26 31.65 -16.86
N THR A 6 -2.93 32.69 -16.10
CA THR A 6 -1.60 33.29 -16.20
C THR A 6 -0.55 32.34 -15.62
N LYS A 7 0.72 32.52 -16.03
CA LYS A 7 1.85 31.79 -15.43
C LYS A 7 1.87 31.88 -13.90
N ALA A 8 1.56 33.06 -13.34
CA ALA A 8 1.50 33.27 -11.89
C ALA A 8 0.39 32.43 -11.24
N GLU A 9 -0.81 32.42 -11.83
CA GLU A 9 -1.92 31.62 -11.32
C GLU A 9 -1.65 30.11 -11.40
N ASN A 10 -1.02 29.63 -12.49
CA ASN A 10 -0.62 28.22 -12.59
C ASN A 10 0.40 27.85 -11.51
N LEU A 11 1.36 28.72 -11.22
CA LEU A 11 2.30 28.51 -10.12
C LEU A 11 1.58 28.48 -8.76
N ASP A 12 0.62 29.38 -8.53
CA ASP A 12 -0.17 29.37 -7.29
C ASP A 12 -1.03 28.09 -7.14
N ILE A 13 -1.61 27.60 -8.23
CA ILE A 13 -2.38 26.35 -8.26
C ILE A 13 -1.48 25.17 -7.87
N ILE A 14 -0.29 25.05 -8.49
CA ILE A 14 0.67 23.98 -8.20
C ILE A 14 1.13 24.03 -6.73
N GLU A 15 1.48 25.22 -6.23
CA GLU A 15 1.96 25.40 -4.86
C GLU A 15 0.89 25.04 -3.84
N ARG A 16 -0.34 25.52 -4.05
CA ARG A 16 -1.46 25.25 -3.15
C ARG A 16 -1.78 23.76 -3.10
N GLU A 17 -1.88 23.11 -4.25
CA GLU A 17 -2.18 21.67 -4.33
C GLU A 17 -1.10 20.83 -3.63
N ALA A 18 0.18 21.18 -3.83
CA ALA A 18 1.29 20.51 -3.16
C ALA A 18 1.20 20.66 -1.63
N LYS A 19 0.95 21.88 -1.13
CA LYS A 19 0.81 22.15 0.30
C LYS A 19 -0.37 21.42 0.92
N GLU A 20 -1.54 21.47 0.27
CA GLU A 20 -2.76 20.79 0.75
C GLU A 20 -2.57 19.27 0.88
N ARG A 21 -1.71 18.68 0.04
CA ARG A 21 -1.46 17.23 -0.02
C ARG A 21 -0.13 16.79 0.60
N HIS A 22 0.58 17.69 1.28
CA HIS A 22 1.87 17.45 1.91
C HIS A 22 2.94 16.91 0.94
N ILE A 23 2.91 17.38 -0.30
CA ILE A 23 3.93 17.09 -1.31
C ILE A 23 5.01 18.18 -1.23
N PRO A 24 6.31 17.84 -1.31
CA PRO A 24 7.37 18.85 -1.41
C PRO A 24 7.10 19.81 -2.59
N VAL A 25 6.83 21.07 -2.27
CA VAL A 25 6.48 22.11 -3.26
C VAL A 25 7.56 22.24 -4.32
N ASP A 26 8.81 22.21 -3.89
CA ASP A 26 10.02 22.25 -4.71
C ASP A 26 10.01 21.17 -5.79
N ASP A 27 9.77 19.91 -5.42
CA ASP A 27 9.78 18.79 -6.35
C ASP A 27 8.62 18.87 -7.34
N PHE A 28 7.42 19.14 -6.83
CA PHE A 28 6.22 19.21 -7.65
C PHE A 28 6.27 20.36 -8.67
N MET A 29 6.88 21.47 -8.28
CA MET A 29 7.17 22.60 -9.17
C MET A 29 8.20 22.26 -10.24
N ARG A 30 9.26 21.52 -9.89
CA ARG A 30 10.27 21.05 -10.86
C ARG A 30 9.66 20.08 -11.87
N PHE A 31 8.67 19.26 -11.50
CA PHE A 31 7.95 18.39 -12.44
C PHE A 31 7.24 19.24 -13.50
N ALA A 32 6.39 20.18 -13.06
CA ALA A 32 5.68 21.07 -13.97
C ALA A 32 6.64 21.93 -14.82
N TYR A 33 7.77 22.35 -14.26
CA TYR A 33 8.83 23.02 -15.01
C TYR A 33 9.33 22.14 -16.16
N ILE A 34 9.70 20.89 -15.89
CA ILE A 34 10.22 19.99 -16.92
C ILE A 34 9.16 19.71 -17.99
N GLU A 35 7.94 19.39 -17.55
CA GLU A 35 6.84 18.99 -18.43
C GLU A 35 6.37 20.12 -19.37
N THR A 36 6.52 21.37 -18.95
CA THR A 36 6.13 22.55 -19.75
C THR A 36 7.30 23.31 -20.36
N GLY A 37 8.54 22.86 -20.14
CA GLY A 37 9.76 23.57 -20.56
C GLY A 37 9.94 24.93 -19.88
N GLY A 38 9.60 25.03 -18.60
CA GLY A 38 9.73 26.20 -17.74
C GLY A 38 8.67 27.29 -17.94
N ARG A 39 7.69 27.03 -18.80
CA ARG A 39 6.65 28.02 -19.15
C ARG A 39 5.46 27.99 -18.20
N PHE A 40 5.21 26.87 -17.52
CA PHE A 40 4.01 26.63 -16.71
C PHE A 40 2.73 26.99 -17.45
N ASN A 41 2.67 26.58 -18.73
CA ASN A 41 1.52 26.79 -19.58
C ASN A 41 0.63 25.54 -19.53
N GLU A 42 -0.57 25.67 -18.98
CA GLU A 42 -1.56 24.61 -18.89
C GLU A 42 -2.09 24.17 -20.26
N GLN A 43 -1.94 25.00 -21.28
CA GLN A 43 -2.26 24.66 -22.67
C GLN A 43 -1.14 23.86 -23.37
N ALA A 44 -0.08 23.47 -22.67
CA ALA A 44 0.99 22.65 -23.23
C ALA A 44 0.43 21.31 -23.76
N SER A 45 0.60 21.06 -25.05
CA SER A 45 0.11 19.85 -25.71
C SER A 45 1.11 19.33 -26.74
N ARG A 46 1.32 18.02 -26.75
CA ARG A 46 2.09 17.30 -27.78
C ARG A 46 1.21 16.76 -28.92
N GLY A 47 -0.05 17.17 -28.97
CA GLY A 47 -1.04 16.76 -29.95
C GLY A 47 -2.26 16.05 -29.36
N PRO A 48 -3.28 15.74 -30.19
CA PRO A 48 -4.59 15.25 -29.72
C PRO A 48 -4.52 13.94 -28.92
N ASN A 49 -3.62 13.03 -29.33
CA ASN A 49 -3.46 11.70 -28.74
C ASN A 49 -2.21 11.58 -27.85
N SER A 50 -1.67 12.72 -27.41
CA SER A 50 -0.42 12.77 -26.66
C SER A 50 -0.60 13.52 -25.34
N ALA A 51 0.52 13.68 -24.62
CA ALA A 51 0.59 14.35 -23.34
C ALA A 51 0.08 15.80 -23.38
N LYS A 52 -0.67 16.20 -22.34
CA LYS A 52 -1.32 17.51 -22.20
C LYS A 52 -1.25 18.06 -20.78
N GLY A 53 -1.28 19.39 -20.66
CA GLY A 53 -1.37 20.09 -19.38
C GLY A 53 -0.03 20.29 -18.68
N LEU A 54 -0.10 20.89 -17.50
CA LEU A 54 1.03 21.25 -16.64
C LEU A 54 1.92 20.04 -16.30
N PHE A 55 1.33 18.85 -16.18
CA PHE A 55 2.02 17.59 -15.85
C PHE A 55 1.98 16.55 -16.98
N GLN A 56 1.62 16.96 -18.20
CA GLN A 56 1.76 16.16 -19.43
C GLN A 56 1.08 14.77 -19.36
N PHE A 57 -0.18 14.74 -18.91
CA PHE A 57 -0.99 13.52 -18.87
C PHE A 57 -1.27 12.98 -20.27
N THR A 58 -0.97 11.71 -20.51
CA THR A 58 -1.42 10.99 -21.72
C THR A 58 -2.91 10.65 -21.62
N PRO A 59 -3.62 10.40 -22.74
CA PRO A 59 -5.05 10.09 -22.69
C PRO A 59 -5.41 8.90 -21.78
N GLY A 60 -4.57 7.85 -21.75
CA GLY A 60 -4.78 6.69 -20.89
C GLY A 60 -4.65 7.01 -19.41
N THR A 61 -3.59 7.76 -19.05
CA THR A 61 -3.38 8.21 -17.66
C THR A 61 -4.47 9.22 -17.25
N ALA A 62 -4.86 10.12 -18.14
CA ALA A 62 -5.93 11.09 -17.89
C ALA A 62 -7.27 10.40 -17.57
N ALA A 63 -7.58 9.31 -18.27
CA ALA A 63 -8.75 8.48 -17.97
C ALA A 63 -8.65 7.81 -16.61
N ALA A 64 -7.48 7.24 -16.27
CA ALA A 64 -7.25 6.60 -14.98
C ALA A 64 -7.42 7.56 -13.79
N TYR A 65 -7.07 8.84 -13.98
CA TYR A 65 -7.19 9.87 -12.95
C TYR A 65 -8.46 10.74 -13.07
N GLY A 66 -9.40 10.39 -13.96
CA GLY A 66 -10.71 11.03 -14.04
C GLY A 66 -10.72 12.43 -14.67
N ILE A 67 -9.72 12.76 -15.49
CA ILE A 67 -9.56 14.08 -16.13
C ILE A 67 -9.62 14.03 -17.65
N SER A 68 -10.16 12.96 -18.26
CA SER A 68 -10.37 12.89 -19.71
C SER A 68 -11.19 14.08 -20.22
N GLY A 69 -10.68 14.78 -21.22
CA GLY A 69 -11.29 16.00 -21.77
C GLY A 69 -11.02 17.26 -20.93
N ARG A 70 -10.33 17.13 -19.80
CA ARG A 70 -9.94 18.21 -18.88
C ARG A 70 -8.42 18.25 -18.66
N GLU A 71 -7.63 17.64 -19.54
CA GLU A 71 -6.18 17.59 -19.36
C GLU A 71 -5.53 18.99 -19.40
N LEU A 72 -6.19 19.97 -20.02
CA LEU A 72 -5.74 21.38 -20.12
C LEU A 72 -6.34 22.28 -19.03
N ASP A 73 -7.17 21.75 -18.15
CA ASP A 73 -7.65 22.46 -16.96
C ASP A 73 -6.54 22.41 -15.90
N ALA A 74 -5.96 23.58 -15.59
CA ALA A 74 -4.82 23.70 -14.67
C ALA A 74 -5.10 23.06 -13.29
N VAL A 75 -6.30 23.24 -12.74
CA VAL A 75 -6.68 22.70 -11.42
C VAL A 75 -6.86 21.19 -11.52
N ALA A 76 -7.60 20.71 -12.51
CA ALA A 76 -7.83 19.28 -12.71
C ALA A 76 -6.53 18.50 -12.95
N ASN A 77 -5.66 19.05 -13.80
CA ASN A 77 -4.39 18.44 -14.17
C ASN A 77 -3.44 18.37 -12.97
N THR A 78 -3.38 19.45 -12.18
CA THR A 78 -2.54 19.53 -10.97
C THR A 78 -3.05 18.60 -9.87
N ASP A 79 -4.37 18.55 -9.60
CA ASP A 79 -4.97 17.60 -8.66
C ASP A 79 -4.68 16.14 -9.05
N ALA A 80 -4.85 15.82 -10.34
CA ALA A 80 -4.55 14.49 -10.85
C ALA A 80 -3.07 14.14 -10.71
N ALA A 81 -2.17 15.09 -10.98
CA ALA A 81 -0.74 14.91 -10.80
C ALA A 81 -0.37 14.67 -9.33
N ALA A 82 -1.02 15.36 -8.40
CA ALA A 82 -0.77 15.19 -6.98
C ALA A 82 -1.25 13.81 -6.48
N ARG A 83 -2.39 13.32 -6.98
CA ARG A 83 -2.84 11.95 -6.73
C ARG A 83 -1.90 10.92 -7.33
N LEU A 84 -1.44 11.13 -8.56
CA LEU A 84 -0.45 10.25 -9.21
C LEU A 84 0.88 10.22 -8.44
N TYR A 85 1.32 11.37 -7.91
CA TYR A 85 2.49 11.47 -7.05
C TYR A 85 2.32 10.61 -5.79
N GLN A 86 1.19 10.74 -5.08
CA GLN A 86 0.91 9.95 -3.89
C GLN A 86 0.84 8.44 -4.19
N ASP A 87 0.20 8.05 -5.31
CA ASP A 87 0.14 6.65 -5.74
C ASP A 87 1.54 6.08 -6.03
N ASN A 88 2.39 6.86 -6.71
CA ASN A 88 3.77 6.49 -6.97
C ASN A 88 4.60 6.40 -5.69
N LEU A 89 4.44 7.34 -4.76
CA LEU A 89 5.14 7.34 -3.48
C LEU A 89 4.80 6.07 -2.71
N HIS A 90 3.50 5.77 -2.60
CA HIS A 90 3.04 4.54 -1.97
C HIS A 90 3.56 3.29 -2.69
N ALA A 91 3.59 3.28 -4.03
CA ALA A 91 4.10 2.13 -4.78
C ALA A 91 5.60 1.91 -4.53
N LEU A 92 6.41 2.96 -4.56
CA LEU A 92 7.85 2.90 -4.32
C LEU A 92 8.16 2.48 -2.88
N THR A 93 7.49 3.09 -1.89
CA THR A 93 7.67 2.72 -0.47
C THR A 93 7.27 1.28 -0.21
N ARG A 94 6.10 0.83 -0.70
CA ARG A 94 5.69 -0.58 -0.57
C ARG A 94 6.70 -1.55 -1.22
N GLN A 95 7.25 -1.21 -2.38
CA GLN A 95 8.26 -2.04 -3.04
C GLN A 95 9.58 -2.08 -2.25
N HIS A 96 10.02 -0.94 -1.71
CA HIS A 96 11.21 -0.87 -0.86
C HIS A 96 11.03 -1.66 0.44
N ASP A 97 9.90 -1.51 1.13
CA ASP A 97 9.58 -2.31 2.33
C ASP A 97 9.49 -3.81 1.99
N LYS A 98 9.17 -4.14 0.74
CA LYS A 98 9.04 -5.52 0.27
C LYS A 98 10.37 -6.22 0.03
N ASP A 99 11.38 -5.56 -0.51
CA ASP A 99 12.64 -6.22 -0.88
C ASP A 99 13.91 -5.47 -0.50
N HIS A 100 13.76 -4.32 0.15
CA HIS A 100 14.83 -3.47 0.65
C HIS A 100 15.81 -3.03 -0.44
N ARG A 101 15.38 -3.08 -1.71
CA ARG A 101 16.19 -2.55 -2.81
C ARG A 101 16.31 -1.04 -2.63
N PRO A 102 17.53 -0.46 -2.74
CA PRO A 102 17.70 0.98 -2.66
C PRO A 102 16.86 1.73 -3.70
N TYR A 103 16.35 2.89 -3.31
CA TYR A 103 15.79 3.84 -4.28
C TYR A 103 16.86 4.27 -5.28
N LEU A 104 16.45 4.77 -6.45
CA LEU A 104 17.36 5.18 -7.52
C LEU A 104 18.24 6.36 -7.09
N SER A 105 17.73 7.23 -6.22
CA SER A 105 18.51 8.29 -5.56
C SER A 105 19.56 7.77 -4.57
N GLY A 106 19.45 6.52 -4.11
CA GLY A 106 20.25 5.97 -3.02
C GLY A 106 19.92 6.54 -1.63
N LYS A 107 18.89 7.38 -1.50
CA LYS A 107 18.42 7.93 -0.22
C LYS A 107 17.62 6.89 0.57
N PRO A 108 17.41 7.10 1.89
CA PRO A 108 16.57 6.21 2.70
C PRO A 108 15.06 6.38 2.44
N GLN A 109 14.64 7.45 1.75
CA GLN A 109 13.27 7.73 1.35
C GLN A 109 13.26 8.24 -0.09
N PRO A 110 12.17 8.07 -0.86
CA PRO A 110 12.05 8.62 -2.20
C PRO A 110 12.20 10.14 -2.19
N ASP A 111 13.07 10.67 -3.03
CA ASP A 111 13.22 12.12 -3.25
C ASP A 111 12.62 12.57 -4.59
N GLY A 112 12.81 13.84 -4.94
CA GLY A 112 12.30 14.41 -6.19
C GLY A 112 12.76 13.65 -7.45
N LEU A 113 13.99 13.11 -7.47
CA LEU A 113 14.47 12.30 -8.58
C LEU A 113 13.66 11.00 -8.67
N ASP A 114 13.52 10.28 -7.56
CA ASP A 114 12.79 9.01 -7.53
C ASP A 114 11.35 9.18 -8.01
N MET A 115 10.71 10.21 -7.48
CA MET A 115 9.34 10.55 -7.77
C MET A 115 9.16 11.00 -9.23
N TYR A 116 10.15 11.71 -9.80
CA TYR A 116 10.11 12.11 -11.21
C TYR A 116 10.33 10.90 -12.13
N MET A 117 11.22 9.97 -11.76
CA MET A 117 11.42 8.72 -12.50
C MET A 117 10.15 7.89 -12.52
N ALA A 118 9.44 7.78 -11.38
CA ALA A 118 8.15 7.11 -11.31
C ALA A 118 7.07 7.84 -12.11
N HIS A 119 7.07 9.18 -12.17
CA HIS A 119 6.17 9.95 -13.03
C HIS A 119 6.39 9.65 -14.52
N GLN A 120 7.64 9.59 -14.96
CA GLN A 120 7.98 9.36 -16.37
C GLN A 120 7.80 7.91 -16.83
N GLN A 121 8.15 6.96 -15.96
CA GLN A 121 8.25 5.54 -16.33
C GLN A 121 7.13 4.69 -15.74
N GLY A 122 6.32 5.26 -14.82
CA GLY A 122 5.47 4.51 -13.92
C GLY A 122 6.27 3.73 -12.87
N ALA A 123 5.62 3.27 -11.80
CA ALA A 123 6.28 2.45 -10.77
C ALA A 123 6.92 1.16 -11.33
N GLY A 124 6.33 0.55 -12.37
CA GLY A 124 6.90 -0.63 -13.04
C GLY A 124 8.17 -0.31 -13.85
N GLY A 125 8.18 0.80 -14.59
CA GLY A 125 9.38 1.26 -15.30
C GLY A 125 10.48 1.72 -14.34
N TYR A 126 10.12 2.39 -13.25
CA TYR A 126 11.04 2.69 -12.14
C TYR A 126 11.71 1.40 -11.62
N ARG A 127 10.91 0.35 -11.39
CA ARG A 127 11.43 -0.95 -10.91
C ARG A 127 12.36 -1.62 -11.93
N SER A 128 12.04 -1.51 -13.21
CA SER A 128 12.88 -2.00 -14.30
C SER A 128 14.23 -1.28 -14.36
N ILE A 129 14.27 0.03 -14.11
CA ILE A 129 15.52 0.80 -13.99
C ILE A 129 16.31 0.33 -12.76
N GLN A 130 15.66 0.13 -11.62
CA GLN A 130 16.32 -0.44 -10.44
C GLN A 130 16.94 -1.81 -10.73
N ALA A 131 16.29 -2.64 -11.55
CA ALA A 131 16.82 -3.93 -11.98
C ALA A 131 18.05 -3.77 -12.88
N ALA A 132 18.02 -2.87 -13.87
CA ALA A 132 19.18 -2.62 -14.72
C ALA A 132 20.38 -2.13 -13.91
N VAL A 133 20.17 -1.21 -12.96
CA VAL A 133 21.22 -0.72 -12.05
C VAL A 133 21.83 -1.85 -11.23
N ALA A 134 21.00 -2.72 -10.66
CA ALA A 134 21.44 -3.78 -9.74
C ALA A 134 22.00 -5.03 -10.44
N SER A 135 21.36 -5.50 -11.52
CA SER A 135 21.60 -6.81 -12.13
C SER A 135 22.01 -6.76 -13.61
N GLY A 136 22.14 -5.59 -14.22
CA GLY A 136 22.72 -5.48 -15.57
C GLY A 136 21.73 -5.32 -16.72
N SER A 137 20.44 -5.62 -16.50
CA SER A 137 19.41 -5.66 -17.55
C SER A 137 18.09 -5.06 -17.08
N PHE A 138 17.36 -4.41 -17.99
CA PHE A 138 16.01 -3.95 -17.71
C PHE A 138 15.09 -5.15 -17.44
N ALA A 139 14.16 -5.00 -16.49
CA ALA A 139 13.17 -6.02 -16.20
C ALA A 139 11.98 -5.99 -17.17
N ARG A 140 11.84 -4.93 -17.98
CA ARG A 140 10.77 -4.77 -18.97
C ARG A 140 11.34 -4.38 -20.32
N GLU A 141 10.81 -4.97 -21.39
CA GLU A 141 11.25 -4.71 -22.77
C GLU A 141 10.98 -3.27 -23.23
N ASP A 142 9.94 -2.63 -22.70
CA ASP A 142 9.55 -1.26 -23.06
C ASP A 142 10.45 -0.18 -22.43
N THR A 143 11.17 -0.51 -21.34
CA THR A 143 11.91 0.48 -20.52
C THR A 143 12.95 1.22 -21.35
N ARG A 144 13.69 0.49 -22.18
CA ARG A 144 14.71 1.09 -23.07
C ARG A 144 14.09 2.10 -24.02
N SER A 145 12.97 1.75 -24.65
CA SER A 145 12.29 2.64 -25.60
C SER A 145 11.70 3.87 -24.90
N ASN A 146 11.17 3.70 -23.68
CA ASN A 146 10.61 4.79 -22.88
C ASN A 146 11.70 5.76 -22.41
N ILE A 147 12.85 5.26 -21.96
CA ILE A 147 14.04 6.07 -21.63
C ILE A 147 14.48 6.90 -22.84
N LEU A 148 14.58 6.28 -24.02
CA LEU A 148 15.00 6.97 -25.24
C LEU A 148 14.00 8.05 -25.70
N ASN A 149 12.70 7.85 -25.44
CA ASN A 149 11.66 8.85 -25.71
C ASN A 149 11.64 9.99 -24.69
N ASN A 150 12.34 9.81 -23.56
CA ASN A 150 12.34 10.74 -22.44
C ASN A 150 13.58 11.66 -22.40
N VAL A 151 14.60 11.36 -23.20
CA VAL A 151 15.76 12.23 -23.39
C VAL A 151 15.61 13.09 -24.66
N PRO A 152 16.39 14.18 -24.82
CA PRO A 152 16.38 14.96 -26.05
C PRO A 152 16.67 14.12 -27.29
N ARG A 153 16.14 14.54 -28.44
CA ARG A 153 16.43 13.90 -29.74
C ARG A 153 17.75 14.45 -30.28
N GLU A 154 18.52 13.64 -31.00
CA GLU A 154 19.80 14.09 -31.62
C GLU A 154 19.65 15.33 -32.50
N LYS A 155 18.50 15.48 -33.18
CA LYS A 155 18.22 16.66 -34.02
C LYS A 155 18.01 17.96 -33.22
N ASP A 156 17.78 17.86 -31.91
CA ASP A 156 17.76 19.01 -31.00
C ASP A 156 19.20 19.28 -30.54
N ALA A 157 19.91 20.14 -31.28
CA ALA A 157 21.30 20.46 -31.01
C ALA A 157 21.52 21.09 -29.62
N ALA A 158 20.54 21.81 -29.08
CA ALA A 158 20.64 22.39 -27.74
C ALA A 158 20.47 21.31 -26.67
N GLY A 159 19.43 20.49 -26.78
CA GLY A 159 19.19 19.37 -25.87
C GLY A 159 20.28 18.31 -25.92
N ALA A 160 20.84 18.01 -27.09
CA ALA A 160 21.95 17.07 -27.25
C ALA A 160 23.22 17.56 -26.54
N ARG A 161 23.59 18.83 -26.70
CA ARG A 161 24.73 19.43 -25.99
C ARG A 161 24.52 19.46 -24.49
N GLN A 162 23.30 19.73 -24.02
CA GLN A 162 22.99 19.71 -22.60
C GLN A 162 23.06 18.28 -22.03
N PHE A 163 22.52 17.29 -22.75
CA PHE A 163 22.60 15.88 -22.34
C PHE A 163 24.06 15.44 -22.20
N GLU A 164 24.89 15.75 -23.18
CA GLU A 164 26.32 15.46 -23.13
C GLU A 164 27.04 16.19 -22.00
N ALA A 165 26.70 17.47 -21.74
CA ALA A 165 27.26 18.22 -20.62
C ALA A 165 26.92 17.63 -19.25
N TYR A 166 25.70 17.11 -19.06
CA TYR A 166 25.27 16.52 -17.79
C TYR A 166 25.80 15.10 -17.61
N THR A 167 25.87 14.32 -18.69
CA THR A 167 26.20 12.89 -18.58
C THR A 167 27.67 12.60 -18.84
N GLY A 168 28.33 13.38 -19.69
CA GLY A 168 29.62 13.06 -20.28
C GLY A 168 29.52 12.08 -21.46
N SER A 169 28.33 11.83 -22.01
CA SER A 169 28.12 10.91 -23.13
C SER A 169 27.21 11.51 -24.19
N SER A 170 27.52 11.27 -25.46
CA SER A 170 26.66 11.71 -26.56
C SER A 170 25.38 10.86 -26.63
N LEU A 171 24.31 11.41 -27.22
CA LEU A 171 23.06 10.66 -27.45
C LEU A 171 23.26 9.44 -28.37
N VAL A 172 24.26 9.48 -29.27
CA VAL A 172 24.60 8.37 -30.16
C VAL A 172 25.22 7.21 -29.37
N GLU A 173 26.10 7.50 -28.42
CA GLU A 173 26.68 6.50 -27.52
C GLU A 173 25.62 5.97 -26.56
N PHE A 174 24.81 6.86 -25.98
CA PHE A 174 23.74 6.51 -25.05
C PHE A 174 22.80 5.44 -25.61
N LYS A 175 22.38 5.57 -26.88
CA LYS A 175 21.53 4.58 -27.56
C LYS A 175 22.13 3.17 -27.64
N LYS A 176 23.46 3.08 -27.67
CA LYS A 176 24.23 1.83 -27.83
C LYS A 176 24.72 1.25 -26.51
N MET A 177 24.49 1.94 -25.39
CA MET A 177 24.92 1.49 -24.06
C MET A 177 24.27 0.16 -23.65
N SER A 178 24.92 -0.59 -22.76
CA SER A 178 24.26 -1.67 -22.04
C SER A 178 23.04 -1.13 -21.27
N ASP A 179 22.10 -1.99 -20.89
CA ASP A 179 20.93 -1.54 -20.10
C ASP A 179 21.34 -0.89 -18.78
N GLN A 180 22.36 -1.43 -18.11
CA GLN A 180 22.89 -0.86 -16.87
C GLN A 180 23.53 0.51 -17.08
N ASP A 181 24.37 0.65 -18.11
CA ASP A 181 25.03 1.93 -18.39
C ASP A 181 24.01 2.97 -18.86
N MET A 182 23.04 2.56 -19.67
CA MET A 182 21.92 3.41 -20.06
C MET A 182 21.12 3.86 -18.84
N ALA A 183 20.79 2.96 -17.92
CA ALA A 183 20.06 3.29 -16.70
C ALA A 183 20.84 4.31 -15.85
N LYS A 184 22.13 4.09 -15.61
CA LYS A 184 22.97 5.00 -14.82
C LYS A 184 23.13 6.37 -15.49
N THR A 185 23.37 6.39 -16.80
CA THR A 185 23.48 7.64 -17.58
C THR A 185 22.16 8.40 -17.62
N PHE A 186 21.04 7.69 -17.74
CA PHE A 186 19.70 8.28 -17.69
C PHE A 186 19.41 8.91 -16.34
N LEU A 187 19.73 8.22 -15.24
CA LEU A 187 19.59 8.75 -13.88
C LEU A 187 20.45 9.99 -13.68
N LYS A 188 21.73 9.94 -14.07
CA LYS A 188 22.63 11.09 -14.00
C LYS A 188 22.10 12.30 -14.77
N TYR A 189 21.58 12.09 -15.99
CA TYR A 189 20.99 13.17 -16.78
C TYR A 189 19.86 13.86 -16.00
N TRP A 190 18.94 13.07 -15.45
CA TRP A 190 17.77 13.61 -14.77
C TRP A 190 18.08 14.20 -13.41
N ASP A 191 18.94 13.57 -12.63
CA ASP A 191 19.43 14.08 -11.34
C ASP A 191 20.06 15.47 -11.51
N THR A 192 21.04 15.59 -12.40
CA THR A 192 21.68 16.89 -12.71
C THR A 192 20.68 17.89 -13.27
N LYS A 193 19.79 17.47 -14.17
CA LYS A 193 18.79 18.38 -14.75
C LYS A 193 17.80 18.86 -13.70
N PHE A 194 17.38 18.00 -12.77
CA PHE A 194 16.44 18.32 -11.71
C PHE A 194 17.05 19.35 -10.75
N ASP A 195 18.28 19.11 -10.31
CA ASP A 195 19.04 20.00 -9.41
C ASP A 195 19.30 21.38 -10.02
N HIS A 196 19.51 21.45 -11.33
CA HIS A 196 19.77 22.73 -12.01
C HIS A 196 18.53 23.61 -12.19
N ILE A 197 17.32 23.13 -11.89
CA ILE A 197 16.09 23.92 -12.07
C ILE A 197 15.97 24.99 -10.99
N ALA A 198 15.90 26.24 -11.45
CA ALA A 198 15.49 27.39 -10.65
C ALA A 198 14.09 27.84 -11.06
N ILE A 199 13.28 28.24 -10.07
CA ILE A 199 11.98 28.90 -10.28
C ILE A 199 11.95 30.14 -9.40
N PRO A 200 12.57 31.25 -9.84
CA PRO A 200 12.71 32.47 -9.05
C PRO A 200 11.38 33.04 -8.56
N GLU A 201 10.31 32.90 -9.34
CA GLU A 201 8.96 33.35 -9.01
C GLU A 201 8.41 32.71 -7.73
N LYS A 202 8.94 31.54 -7.33
CA LYS A 202 8.59 30.83 -6.10
C LYS A 202 9.76 30.69 -5.12
N GLY A 203 10.86 31.40 -5.38
CA GLY A 203 12.05 31.35 -4.53
C GLY A 203 12.82 30.02 -4.59
N ILE A 204 12.49 29.14 -5.54
CA ILE A 204 13.13 27.84 -5.72
C ILE A 204 14.48 28.07 -6.41
N LYS A 205 15.57 27.70 -5.73
CA LYS A 205 16.93 27.82 -6.23
C LYS A 205 17.41 26.49 -6.82
N PRO A 206 18.41 26.52 -7.71
CA PRO A 206 19.15 25.31 -8.03
C PRO A 206 19.75 24.71 -6.77
N VAL A 207 19.77 23.39 -6.71
CA VAL A 207 20.50 22.65 -5.68
C VAL A 207 21.97 22.67 -6.09
N THR A 208 22.68 23.76 -5.76
CA THR A 208 24.13 23.83 -5.98
C THR A 208 24.87 22.90 -5.02
N GLU A 209 25.75 22.07 -5.59
CA GLU A 209 26.57 21.03 -4.97
C GLU A 209 26.94 21.27 -3.49
N GLY A 210 26.48 20.34 -2.65
CA GLY A 210 26.83 20.25 -1.25
C GLY A 210 26.94 18.81 -0.75
N HIS A 211 27.26 17.82 -1.60
CA HIS A 211 27.84 16.52 -1.21
C HIS A 211 28.51 15.87 -2.43
N ALA A 212 29.74 16.26 -2.73
CA ALA A 212 30.64 15.40 -3.48
C ALA A 212 30.85 14.11 -2.66
N THR A 213 30.32 12.98 -3.13
CA THR A 213 30.80 11.67 -2.68
C THR A 213 32.25 11.56 -3.08
N GLN A 214 33.14 11.58 -2.08
CA GLN A 214 34.52 11.15 -2.27
C GLN A 214 34.52 9.73 -2.88
N PRO A 215 35.42 9.43 -3.83
CA PRO A 215 35.58 8.08 -4.34
C PRO A 215 36.00 7.16 -3.19
N VAL A 216 35.23 6.11 -2.97
CA VAL A 216 35.61 5.02 -2.05
C VAL A 216 36.93 4.43 -2.56
N PRO A 217 38.00 4.36 -1.74
CA PRO A 217 39.26 3.73 -2.14
C PRO A 217 39.06 2.21 -2.36
N PRO A 218 39.87 1.57 -3.24
CA PRO A 218 39.67 0.18 -3.61
C PRO A 218 40.07 -0.75 -2.47
N GLY A 219 39.09 -1.18 -1.68
CA GLY A 219 39.23 -2.19 -0.63
C GLY A 219 38.95 -3.60 -1.15
N ARG A 220 40.02 -4.32 -1.49
CA ARG A 220 40.16 -5.79 -1.72
C ARG A 220 38.87 -6.63 -1.78
N MET A 221 38.61 -7.17 -2.97
CA MET A 221 37.93 -8.46 -3.16
C MET A 221 38.54 -9.53 -2.25
N GLN A 222 37.72 -10.15 -1.40
CA GLN A 222 37.93 -11.52 -0.96
C GLN A 222 36.95 -12.44 -1.72
N PRO A 223 37.42 -13.57 -2.26
CA PRO A 223 36.59 -14.44 -3.09
C PRO A 223 35.64 -15.28 -2.24
N HIS A 224 34.35 -15.25 -2.55
CA HIS A 224 33.43 -16.33 -2.16
C HIS A 224 33.66 -17.54 -3.10
N PRO A 225 33.82 -18.76 -2.59
CA PRO A 225 34.07 -19.93 -3.42
C PRO A 225 32.81 -20.37 -4.17
N ALA A 226 33.06 -20.87 -5.37
CA ALA A 226 32.09 -21.32 -6.35
C ALA A 226 31.20 -22.46 -5.83
N ALA A 227 29.90 -22.35 -6.10
CA ALA A 227 28.95 -23.46 -5.98
C ALA A 227 28.91 -24.22 -7.31
N HIS A 228 29.40 -25.46 -7.31
CA HIS A 228 29.04 -26.49 -8.28
C HIS A 228 28.17 -27.56 -7.63
N PRO A 229 27.32 -28.25 -8.41
CA PRO A 229 26.09 -28.88 -7.95
C PRO A 229 26.32 -30.34 -7.54
N ALA A 230 25.58 -30.80 -6.52
CA ALA A 230 25.40 -32.22 -6.26
C ALA A 230 23.95 -32.50 -5.86
N ALA A 231 23.37 -33.51 -6.51
CA ALA A 231 22.02 -33.99 -6.31
C ALA A 231 21.95 -35.10 -5.24
N HIS A 232 20.76 -35.16 -4.60
CA HIS A 232 20.15 -36.24 -3.79
C HIS A 232 20.51 -36.36 -2.30
N PRO A 233 19.62 -36.93 -1.45
CA PRO A 233 18.14 -36.88 -1.42
C PRO A 233 17.60 -36.52 0.00
N ALA A 234 16.27 -36.50 0.11
CA ALA A 234 15.46 -36.08 1.26
C ALA A 234 15.90 -36.56 2.66
N ALA A 235 15.83 -35.64 3.63
CA ALA A 235 15.56 -35.94 5.03
C ALA A 235 14.46 -35.00 5.54
N ALA A 236 13.33 -35.59 5.91
CA ALA A 236 12.16 -34.92 6.45
C ALA A 236 12.50 -34.23 7.78
N ALA A 237 12.44 -32.90 7.81
CA ALA A 237 12.34 -32.14 9.05
C ALA A 237 10.87 -31.97 9.38
N LYS A 238 10.41 -32.70 10.40
CA LYS A 238 9.09 -32.50 11.02
C LYS A 238 9.05 -31.09 11.60
N GLN A 239 8.12 -30.27 11.12
CA GLN A 239 7.69 -29.05 11.81
C GLN A 239 6.66 -29.45 12.88
N ASP A 240 7.08 -29.46 14.15
CA ASP A 240 6.17 -29.41 15.28
C ASP A 240 5.97 -27.94 15.66
N GLY A 241 4.74 -27.40 15.46
CA GLY A 241 4.38 -26.06 15.95
C GLY A 241 3.32 -25.29 15.14
N HIS A 242 2.09 -25.78 15.08
CA HIS A 242 0.80 -25.05 14.95
C HIS A 242 0.49 -23.98 13.89
N ASP A 243 1.38 -23.57 12.99
CA ASP A 243 1.01 -22.65 11.90
C ASP A 243 0.70 -23.40 10.59
N GLY A 244 -0.44 -23.10 9.96
CA GLY A 244 -0.82 -23.71 8.67
C GLY A 244 0.11 -23.30 7.52
N ILE A 245 0.05 -24.02 6.40
CA ILE A 245 0.82 -23.74 5.18
C ILE A 245 0.51 -22.32 4.70
N GLN A 246 1.50 -21.45 4.77
CA GLN A 246 1.48 -20.13 4.14
C GLN A 246 1.81 -20.28 2.64
N LEU A 247 1.01 -19.68 1.77
CA LEU A 247 1.24 -19.69 0.32
C LEU A 247 2.04 -18.44 -0.09
N THR A 248 3.00 -18.61 -1.01
CA THR A 248 3.80 -17.48 -1.53
C THR A 248 4.00 -17.53 -3.04
N ALA A 249 3.82 -18.70 -3.67
CA ALA A 249 4.19 -18.89 -5.08
C ALA A 249 3.35 -18.02 -6.03
N ALA A 250 2.03 -18.01 -5.88
CA ALA A 250 1.15 -17.27 -6.79
C ALA A 250 1.35 -15.75 -6.72
N HIS A 251 1.52 -15.21 -5.51
CA HIS A 251 1.86 -13.79 -5.34
C HIS A 251 3.25 -13.46 -5.90
N ALA A 252 4.26 -14.30 -5.64
CA ALA A 252 5.59 -14.11 -6.21
C ALA A 252 5.59 -14.14 -7.75
N MET A 253 4.76 -15.00 -8.35
CA MET A 253 4.59 -15.04 -9.80
C MET A 253 3.96 -13.76 -10.34
N GLY A 254 2.96 -13.20 -9.67
CA GLY A 254 2.34 -11.93 -10.06
C GLY A 254 3.31 -10.75 -10.08
N ILE A 255 4.40 -10.81 -9.32
CA ILE A 255 5.49 -9.83 -9.36
C ILE A 255 6.49 -10.17 -10.46
N LYS A 256 6.84 -11.46 -10.59
CA LYS A 256 7.88 -11.93 -11.50
C LYS A 256 7.51 -11.71 -12.98
N TYR A 257 6.23 -11.78 -13.29
CA TYR A 257 5.72 -11.78 -14.67
C TYR A 257 4.80 -10.59 -14.93
N ASP A 258 4.91 -9.49 -14.17
CA ASP A 258 4.09 -8.28 -14.34
C ASP A 258 4.39 -7.49 -15.64
N ASP A 259 5.40 -7.94 -16.39
CA ASP A 259 5.80 -7.50 -17.72
C ASP A 259 5.15 -8.33 -18.85
N VAL A 260 4.60 -9.51 -18.54
CA VAL A 260 4.01 -10.42 -19.54
C VAL A 260 2.72 -9.84 -20.09
N GLN A 261 2.64 -9.76 -21.42
CA GLN A 261 1.52 -9.15 -22.14
C GLN A 261 0.38 -10.15 -22.38
N TYR A 262 -0.77 -9.64 -22.84
CA TYR A 262 -1.93 -10.47 -23.14
C TYR A 262 -2.02 -10.77 -24.64
N ALA A 263 -2.14 -12.04 -24.99
CA ALA A 263 -2.47 -12.46 -26.36
C ALA A 263 -3.48 -13.60 -26.33
N ILE A 264 -4.30 -13.70 -27.39
CA ILE A 264 -5.20 -14.83 -27.60
C ILE A 264 -4.98 -15.43 -28.97
N ASN A 265 -5.10 -16.75 -29.06
CA ASN A 265 -4.93 -17.49 -30.30
C ASN A 265 -6.22 -17.53 -31.13
N ILE A 266 -6.76 -16.34 -31.46
CA ILE A 266 -7.94 -16.18 -32.32
C ILE A 266 -7.51 -15.40 -33.55
N ARG A 267 -7.36 -16.08 -34.70
CA ARG A 267 -6.98 -15.43 -35.95
C ARG A 267 -7.93 -14.28 -36.28
N GLY A 268 -7.38 -13.12 -36.60
CA GLY A 268 -8.14 -11.89 -36.91
C GLY A 268 -8.49 -11.04 -35.69
N HIS A 269 -8.23 -11.50 -34.47
CA HIS A 269 -8.38 -10.66 -33.28
C HIS A 269 -7.21 -9.67 -33.13
N LYS A 270 -7.47 -8.48 -32.57
CA LYS A 270 -6.44 -7.43 -32.39
C LYS A 270 -5.28 -7.82 -31.44
N LEU A 271 -5.53 -8.80 -30.57
CA LEU A 271 -4.56 -9.36 -29.61
C LEU A 271 -4.00 -10.71 -30.09
N TYR A 272 -4.14 -11.01 -31.39
CA TYR A 272 -3.57 -12.20 -32.00
C TYR A 272 -2.12 -11.95 -32.41
N HIS A 273 -1.22 -12.85 -32.01
CA HIS A 273 0.18 -12.82 -32.40
C HIS A 273 0.53 -14.16 -33.07
N PRO A 274 1.07 -14.16 -34.31
CA PRO A 274 1.47 -15.39 -34.98
C PRO A 274 2.48 -16.19 -34.15
N GLY A 275 2.21 -17.48 -33.93
CA GLY A 275 3.07 -18.38 -33.15
C GLY A 275 2.89 -18.28 -31.62
N VAL A 276 2.00 -17.41 -31.14
CA VAL A 276 1.67 -17.27 -29.72
C VAL A 276 0.33 -17.96 -29.46
N ASP A 277 0.32 -18.92 -28.53
CA ASP A 277 -0.91 -19.62 -28.15
C ASP A 277 -1.69 -18.90 -27.04
N GLY A 278 -1.03 -17.97 -26.33
CA GLY A 278 -1.60 -17.25 -25.19
C GLY A 278 -1.71 -18.13 -23.94
N LYS A 279 -1.02 -19.27 -23.88
CA LYS A 279 -1.14 -20.26 -22.81
C LYS A 279 0.16 -20.49 -22.05
N GLN A 280 1.27 -19.93 -22.50
CA GLN A 280 2.60 -20.22 -21.97
C GLN A 280 3.41 -18.95 -21.71
N LEU A 281 3.88 -18.80 -20.46
CA LEU A 281 4.71 -17.64 -20.05
C LEU A 281 5.98 -17.45 -20.88
N LYS A 282 6.55 -18.53 -21.41
CA LYS A 282 7.79 -18.50 -22.21
C LYS A 282 7.67 -17.69 -23.50
N GLN A 283 6.45 -17.43 -23.97
CA GLN A 283 6.21 -16.66 -25.19
C GLN A 283 6.20 -15.15 -24.93
N GLY A 284 6.29 -14.69 -23.68
CA GLY A 284 6.11 -13.27 -23.31
C GLY A 284 4.66 -12.79 -23.38
N TYR A 285 3.72 -13.69 -23.71
CA TYR A 285 2.29 -13.42 -23.77
C TYR A 285 1.50 -14.53 -23.08
N ILE A 286 0.44 -14.15 -22.37
CA ILE A 286 -0.47 -15.11 -21.75
C ILE A 286 -1.89 -14.54 -21.62
N ASP A 287 -2.90 -15.34 -21.95
CA ASP A 287 -4.30 -15.02 -21.72
C ASP A 287 -4.70 -15.27 -20.26
N CYS A 288 -5.93 -14.87 -19.91
CA CYS A 288 -6.45 -14.96 -18.55
C CYS A 288 -6.47 -16.41 -18.02
N SER A 289 -6.90 -17.36 -18.85
CA SER A 289 -7.00 -18.77 -18.48
C SER A 289 -5.64 -19.47 -18.38
N GLY A 290 -4.68 -19.12 -19.24
CA GLY A 290 -3.30 -19.59 -19.17
C GLY A 290 -2.64 -19.10 -17.89
N TRP A 291 -2.84 -17.82 -17.55
CA TRP A 291 -2.28 -17.23 -16.34
C TRP A 291 -2.82 -17.89 -15.07
N VAL A 292 -4.14 -18.04 -14.95
CA VAL A 292 -4.75 -18.70 -13.79
C VAL A 292 -4.31 -20.17 -13.69
N SER A 293 -4.13 -20.85 -14.83
CA SER A 293 -3.59 -22.22 -14.84
C SER A 293 -2.18 -22.31 -14.28
N GLU A 294 -1.30 -21.36 -14.61
CA GLU A 294 0.06 -21.29 -14.07
C GLU A 294 0.06 -21.02 -12.56
N LEU A 295 -0.77 -20.07 -12.10
CA LEU A 295 -0.91 -19.75 -10.68
C LEU A 295 -1.44 -20.94 -9.87
N GLN A 296 -2.55 -21.56 -10.29
CA GLN A 296 -3.12 -22.72 -9.59
C GLN A 296 -2.14 -23.88 -9.51
N ASN A 297 -1.49 -24.22 -10.63
CA ASN A 297 -0.54 -25.31 -10.66
C ASN A 297 0.67 -25.04 -9.77
N ALA A 298 1.16 -23.79 -9.71
CA ALA A 298 2.24 -23.41 -8.81
C ALA A 298 1.80 -23.51 -7.34
N THR A 299 0.61 -23.02 -6.99
CA THR A 299 0.06 -23.13 -5.65
C THR A 299 -0.17 -24.57 -5.22
N MET A 300 -0.75 -25.43 -6.07
CA MET A 300 -0.96 -26.85 -5.75
C MET A 300 0.38 -27.59 -5.55
N ARG A 301 1.41 -27.28 -6.34
CA ARG A 301 2.76 -27.83 -6.15
C ARG A 301 3.38 -27.34 -4.84
N GLU A 302 3.25 -26.06 -4.53
CA GLU A 302 3.71 -25.49 -3.26
C GLU A 302 3.05 -26.19 -2.06
N ILE A 303 1.74 -26.43 -2.13
CA ILE A 303 1.01 -27.16 -1.07
C ILE A 303 1.54 -28.57 -0.93
N ASN A 304 1.66 -29.34 -2.02
CA ASN A 304 2.22 -30.70 -1.95
C ASN A 304 3.63 -30.70 -1.34
N GLN A 305 4.47 -29.74 -1.75
CA GLN A 305 5.83 -29.61 -1.25
C GLN A 305 5.84 -29.32 0.26
N LYS A 306 5.06 -28.34 0.71
CA LYS A 306 5.01 -27.92 2.12
C LYS A 306 4.28 -28.93 3.01
N ALA A 307 3.31 -29.68 2.46
CA ALA A 307 2.62 -30.75 3.16
C ALA A 307 3.47 -32.03 3.30
N GLY A 308 4.55 -32.16 2.52
CA GLY A 308 5.41 -33.35 2.51
C GLY A 308 4.76 -34.61 1.91
N HIS A 309 3.56 -34.49 1.33
CA HIS A 309 2.83 -35.57 0.66
C HIS A 309 1.95 -35.01 -0.47
N THR A 310 1.45 -35.89 -1.35
CA THR A 310 0.60 -35.47 -2.45
C THR A 310 -0.82 -35.19 -1.97
N VAL A 311 -1.21 -33.91 -1.95
CA VAL A 311 -2.58 -33.44 -1.70
C VAL A 311 -3.33 -33.29 -3.03
N PHE A 312 -2.67 -32.72 -4.04
CA PHE A 312 -3.17 -32.54 -5.40
C PHE A 312 -2.41 -33.44 -6.37
N GLY A 313 -3.11 -34.41 -6.96
CA GLY A 313 -2.56 -35.33 -7.94
C GLY A 313 -2.55 -34.75 -9.35
N ARG A 314 -2.06 -35.55 -10.31
CA ARG A 314 -1.99 -35.16 -11.73
C ARG A 314 -3.36 -34.79 -12.32
N GLN A 315 -4.44 -35.39 -11.83
CA GLN A 315 -5.82 -35.10 -12.28
C GLN A 315 -6.35 -33.75 -11.77
N ASP A 316 -5.85 -33.28 -10.62
CA ASP A 316 -6.24 -31.99 -10.06
C ASP A 316 -5.59 -30.84 -10.85
N MET A 317 -4.34 -31.02 -11.25
CA MET A 317 -3.57 -30.06 -12.04
C MET A 317 -4.27 -29.69 -13.35
N LEU A 318 -4.12 -28.44 -13.77
CA LEU A 318 -4.64 -27.94 -15.04
C LEU A 318 -3.65 -28.22 -16.17
N GLY A 319 -4.13 -28.85 -17.24
CA GLY A 319 -3.36 -29.06 -18.45
C GLY A 319 -3.02 -27.73 -19.12
N GLN A 320 -1.75 -27.52 -19.47
CA GLN A 320 -1.32 -26.29 -20.13
C GLN A 320 -2.02 -26.13 -21.47
N GLY A 321 -2.75 -25.03 -21.62
CA GLY A 321 -3.38 -24.59 -22.86
C GLY A 321 -4.67 -25.29 -23.29
N GLN A 322 -5.21 -26.22 -22.50
CA GLN A 322 -6.43 -26.94 -22.87
C GLN A 322 -7.72 -26.38 -22.27
N ASN A 323 -7.64 -25.63 -21.18
CA ASN A 323 -8.83 -25.19 -20.46
C ASN A 323 -9.15 -23.71 -20.74
N GLY A 324 -10.41 -23.44 -21.09
CA GLY A 324 -10.96 -22.08 -21.12
C GLY A 324 -11.31 -21.55 -19.73
N SER A 325 -11.54 -20.23 -19.63
CA SER A 325 -11.92 -19.55 -18.38
C SER A 325 -13.08 -20.23 -17.64
N GLY A 326 -14.19 -20.47 -18.34
CA GLY A 326 -15.36 -21.15 -17.73
C GLY A 326 -15.09 -22.60 -17.32
N GLU A 327 -14.22 -23.33 -18.03
CA GLU A 327 -13.89 -24.73 -17.72
C GLU A 327 -13.03 -24.84 -16.46
N ILE A 328 -12.13 -23.87 -16.22
CA ILE A 328 -11.35 -23.81 -14.98
C ILE A 328 -12.27 -23.63 -13.77
N VAL A 329 -13.23 -22.69 -13.85
CA VAL A 329 -14.21 -22.47 -12.78
C VAL A 329 -15.09 -23.71 -12.60
N LYS A 330 -15.58 -24.31 -13.70
CA LYS A 330 -16.39 -25.54 -13.66
C LYS A 330 -15.62 -26.69 -13.00
N LYS A 331 -14.36 -26.93 -13.37
CA LYS A 331 -13.54 -27.99 -12.78
C LYS A 331 -13.31 -27.75 -11.30
N ALA A 332 -13.06 -26.50 -10.89
CA ALA A 332 -12.94 -26.14 -9.48
C ALA A 332 -14.26 -26.41 -8.75
N PHE A 333 -15.41 -26.05 -9.33
CA PHE A 333 -16.73 -26.36 -8.76
C PHE A 333 -16.97 -27.86 -8.64
N ASP A 334 -16.78 -28.63 -9.73
CA ASP A 334 -17.02 -30.07 -9.76
C ASP A 334 -16.18 -30.83 -8.72
N SER A 335 -14.98 -30.33 -8.41
CA SER A 335 -14.07 -30.94 -7.43
C SER A 335 -14.26 -30.47 -5.99
N SER A 336 -14.84 -29.29 -5.77
CA SER A 336 -14.98 -28.68 -4.44
C SER A 336 -16.42 -28.61 -3.92
N GLY A 337 -17.41 -28.64 -4.81
CA GLY A 337 -18.80 -28.27 -4.52
C GLY A 337 -19.03 -26.78 -4.27
N VAL A 338 -18.00 -25.93 -4.33
CA VAL A 338 -18.10 -24.49 -4.03
C VAL A 338 -18.37 -23.70 -5.29
N LEU A 339 -19.52 -23.03 -5.32
CA LEU A 339 -19.87 -22.03 -6.34
C LEU A 339 -20.59 -20.85 -5.68
N LEU A 340 -19.88 -19.73 -5.52
CA LEU A 340 -20.48 -18.46 -5.13
C LEU A 340 -20.88 -17.68 -6.39
N GLN A 341 -22.04 -17.04 -6.35
CA GLN A 341 -22.55 -16.27 -7.49
C GLN A 341 -23.43 -15.12 -7.01
N GLY A 342 -23.56 -14.08 -7.82
CA GLY A 342 -24.37 -12.91 -7.49
C GLY A 342 -23.90 -12.23 -6.20
N GLN A 343 -24.82 -11.91 -5.29
CA GLN A 343 -24.53 -11.18 -4.05
C GLN A 343 -23.65 -11.96 -3.06
N ASP A 344 -23.58 -13.30 -3.18
CA ASP A 344 -22.75 -14.12 -2.29
C ASP A 344 -21.26 -13.86 -2.45
N VAL A 345 -20.82 -13.42 -3.64
CA VAL A 345 -19.42 -13.05 -3.93
C VAL A 345 -18.99 -11.82 -3.14
N PHE A 346 -19.91 -10.90 -2.86
CA PHE A 346 -19.65 -9.62 -2.20
C PHE A 346 -19.81 -9.67 -0.67
N LYS A 347 -20.16 -10.83 -0.12
CA LYS A 347 -20.24 -10.99 1.34
C LYS A 347 -18.83 -10.86 1.94
N PRO A 348 -18.65 -10.07 3.03
CA PRO A 348 -17.36 -9.97 3.69
C PRO A 348 -16.80 -11.35 4.06
N GLY A 349 -15.55 -11.62 3.67
CA GLY A 349 -14.88 -12.90 3.93
C GLY A 349 -15.32 -14.07 3.04
N ALA A 350 -16.17 -13.85 2.03
CA ALA A 350 -16.60 -14.90 1.11
C ALA A 350 -15.44 -15.45 0.26
N LEU A 351 -14.46 -14.60 -0.06
CA LEU A 351 -13.35 -14.93 -0.93
C LEU A 351 -12.10 -15.24 -0.11
N LYS A 352 -11.43 -16.33 -0.49
CA LYS A 352 -10.23 -16.84 0.18
C LYS A 352 -9.08 -16.94 -0.79
N GLU A 353 -7.86 -16.91 -0.26
CA GLU A 353 -6.66 -17.13 -1.05
C GLU A 353 -6.78 -18.43 -1.86
N GLY A 354 -6.45 -18.33 -3.15
CA GLY A 354 -6.50 -19.41 -4.12
C GLY A 354 -7.86 -19.70 -4.75
N MET A 355 -8.93 -19.00 -4.37
CA MET A 355 -10.20 -19.07 -5.11
C MET A 355 -10.05 -18.45 -6.49
N VAL A 356 -10.78 -19.00 -7.47
CA VAL A 356 -10.82 -18.47 -8.84
C VAL A 356 -12.15 -17.76 -9.08
N ILE A 357 -12.11 -16.62 -9.76
CA ILE A 357 -13.26 -15.77 -10.07
C ILE A 357 -13.42 -15.73 -11.58
N GLY A 358 -14.48 -16.35 -12.08
CA GLY A 358 -14.94 -16.21 -13.45
C GLY A 358 -15.85 -15.01 -13.60
N VAL A 359 -15.71 -14.30 -14.72
CA VAL A 359 -16.46 -13.09 -15.06
C VAL A 359 -17.17 -13.32 -16.38
N ASP A 360 -18.48 -13.09 -16.42
CA ASP A 360 -19.24 -12.92 -17.66
C ASP A 360 -19.34 -11.42 -17.94
N ALA A 361 -18.49 -10.92 -18.85
CA ALA A 361 -18.51 -9.53 -19.29
C ALA A 361 -19.54 -9.27 -20.39
N GLY A 362 -20.25 -10.30 -20.89
CA GLY A 362 -21.25 -10.21 -21.95
C GLY A 362 -20.70 -9.80 -23.32
N LYS A 363 -19.38 -9.94 -23.55
CA LYS A 363 -18.69 -9.35 -24.71
C LYS A 363 -18.26 -10.36 -25.78
N THR A 364 -18.49 -11.65 -25.57
CA THR A 364 -18.01 -12.69 -26.49
C THR A 364 -19.10 -13.66 -26.93
N GLN A 365 -19.01 -14.15 -28.16
CA GLN A 365 -19.91 -15.18 -28.74
C GLN A 365 -19.36 -16.60 -28.56
N HIS A 366 -18.23 -16.76 -27.89
CA HIS A 366 -17.67 -18.08 -27.58
C HIS A 366 -18.38 -18.60 -26.32
N GLU A 367 -19.23 -19.61 -26.50
CA GLU A 367 -20.02 -20.19 -25.41
C GLU A 367 -19.08 -20.86 -24.39
N HIS A 368 -18.77 -20.14 -23.32
CA HIS A 368 -18.08 -20.65 -22.15
C HIS A 368 -19.10 -21.06 -21.07
N TRP A 369 -18.77 -22.02 -20.21
CA TRP A 369 -19.64 -22.42 -19.10
C TRP A 369 -20.05 -21.17 -18.28
N LYS A 370 -21.35 -20.94 -18.10
CA LYS A 370 -21.95 -19.74 -17.48
C LYS A 370 -21.67 -18.39 -18.18
N GLY A 371 -21.21 -18.40 -19.43
CA GLY A 371 -20.86 -17.18 -20.18
C GLY A 371 -19.52 -16.56 -19.76
N ILE A 372 -18.70 -17.28 -19.00
CA ILE A 372 -17.45 -16.76 -18.42
C ILE A 372 -16.40 -16.53 -19.51
N ASP A 373 -16.10 -15.27 -19.81
CA ASP A 373 -15.13 -14.86 -20.83
C ASP A 373 -13.80 -14.36 -20.24
N HIS A 374 -13.76 -14.10 -18.92
CA HIS A 374 -12.55 -13.72 -18.21
C HIS A 374 -12.42 -14.47 -16.87
N ILE A 375 -11.18 -14.68 -16.41
CA ILE A 375 -10.90 -15.37 -15.15
C ILE A 375 -9.69 -14.76 -14.45
N LEU A 376 -9.72 -14.82 -13.12
CA LEU A 376 -8.65 -14.36 -12.25
C LEU A 376 -8.57 -15.24 -10.99
N MET A 377 -7.50 -15.10 -10.22
CA MET A 377 -7.28 -15.85 -8.98
C MET A 377 -7.05 -14.89 -7.81
N VAL A 378 -7.65 -15.18 -6.67
CA VAL A 378 -7.38 -14.48 -5.42
C VAL A 378 -6.03 -14.95 -4.88
N VAL A 379 -5.13 -14.02 -4.56
CA VAL A 379 -3.81 -14.29 -3.98
C VAL A 379 -3.64 -13.46 -2.72
N ARG A 380 -2.78 -13.88 -1.79
CA ARG A 380 -2.47 -13.09 -0.59
C ARG A 380 -1.06 -12.50 -0.70
N ASP A 381 -0.89 -11.24 -0.32
CA ASP A 381 0.46 -10.74 -0.05
C ASP A 381 0.94 -11.35 1.28
N PRO A 382 2.01 -12.17 1.29
CA PRO A 382 2.50 -12.82 2.49
C PRO A 382 3.07 -11.84 3.52
N LYS A 383 3.32 -10.58 3.15
CA LYS A 383 3.79 -9.53 4.07
C LYS A 383 2.64 -8.81 4.76
N SER A 384 1.69 -8.26 3.99
CA SER A 384 0.58 -7.48 4.56
C SER A 384 -0.61 -8.35 4.99
N GLY A 385 -0.70 -9.58 4.48
CA GLY A 385 -1.87 -10.43 4.62
C GLY A 385 -3.06 -9.99 3.76
N GLU A 386 -2.92 -8.94 2.96
CA GLU A 386 -3.98 -8.41 2.11
C GLU A 386 -4.34 -9.39 0.98
N LEU A 387 -5.63 -9.49 0.67
CA LEU A 387 -6.11 -10.25 -0.48
C LEU A 387 -6.09 -9.37 -1.73
N LEU A 388 -5.46 -9.89 -2.77
CA LEU A 388 -5.35 -9.28 -4.09
C LEU A 388 -6.04 -10.17 -5.12
N VAL A 389 -6.39 -9.61 -6.26
CA VAL A 389 -6.67 -10.38 -7.47
C VAL A 389 -5.46 -10.37 -8.38
N SER A 390 -5.09 -11.53 -8.91
CA SER A 390 -4.06 -11.68 -9.95
C SER A 390 -4.72 -12.13 -11.24
N GLN A 391 -4.47 -11.39 -12.32
CA GLN A 391 -5.11 -11.62 -13.62
C GLN A 391 -4.15 -11.31 -14.77
N SER A 392 -4.45 -11.84 -15.95
CA SER A 392 -3.90 -11.32 -17.22
C SER A 392 -5.03 -10.72 -18.04
N SER A 393 -4.89 -9.46 -18.49
CA SER A 393 -5.95 -8.74 -19.21
C SER A 393 -5.45 -8.09 -20.50
N GLY A 394 -6.33 -7.92 -21.48
CA GLY A 394 -5.98 -7.30 -22.77
C GLY A 394 -5.45 -5.86 -22.72
N ILE A 395 -5.56 -5.18 -21.58
CA ILE A 395 -5.10 -3.79 -21.39
C ILE A 395 -3.76 -3.75 -20.65
N LYS A 396 -3.61 -4.56 -19.60
CA LYS A 396 -2.48 -4.48 -18.67
C LYS A 396 -1.52 -5.67 -18.73
N GLY A 397 -1.84 -6.71 -19.49
CA GLY A 397 -1.14 -7.99 -19.35
C GLY A 397 -1.36 -8.57 -17.96
N VAL A 398 -0.37 -9.28 -17.43
CA VAL A 398 -0.35 -9.76 -16.05
C VAL A 398 -0.29 -8.58 -15.08
N ASN A 399 -1.19 -8.55 -14.10
CA ASN A 399 -1.22 -7.51 -13.09
C ASN A 399 -1.93 -8.00 -11.81
N THR A 400 -1.66 -7.31 -10.71
CA THR A 400 -2.35 -7.47 -9.44
C THR A 400 -3.01 -6.16 -8.99
N LEU A 401 -4.11 -6.28 -8.25
CA LEU A 401 -4.74 -5.15 -7.56
C LEU A 401 -5.46 -5.64 -6.30
N PRO A 402 -5.74 -4.76 -5.32
CA PRO A 402 -6.52 -5.10 -4.14
C PRO A 402 -7.86 -5.75 -4.51
N LEU A 403 -8.24 -6.81 -3.78
CA LEU A 403 -9.48 -7.54 -4.04
C LEU A 403 -10.71 -6.63 -3.86
N ASP A 404 -10.70 -5.78 -2.84
CA ASP A 404 -11.81 -4.86 -2.55
C ASP A 404 -11.99 -3.84 -3.67
N ASP A 405 -10.92 -3.30 -4.24
CA ASP A 405 -10.96 -2.38 -5.38
C ASP A 405 -11.52 -3.07 -6.63
N TYR A 406 -11.14 -4.34 -6.84
CA TYR A 406 -11.68 -5.14 -7.93
C TYR A 406 -13.19 -5.35 -7.76
N LEU A 407 -13.65 -5.80 -6.60
CA LEU A 407 -15.08 -6.00 -6.33
C LEU A 407 -15.87 -4.69 -6.42
N ALA A 408 -15.31 -3.58 -5.92
CA ALA A 408 -15.95 -2.27 -5.97
C ALA A 408 -16.18 -1.79 -7.41
N SER A 409 -15.24 -2.06 -8.31
CA SER A 409 -15.34 -1.73 -9.74
C SER A 409 -16.20 -2.70 -10.55
N HIS A 410 -16.56 -3.87 -9.99
CA HIS A 410 -17.29 -4.95 -10.66
C HIS A 410 -18.63 -5.32 -10.00
N LYS A 411 -19.25 -4.42 -9.22
CA LYS A 411 -20.53 -4.65 -8.52
C LYS A 411 -21.68 -5.12 -9.40
N ASN A 412 -21.67 -4.76 -10.69
CA ASN A 412 -22.69 -5.11 -11.66
C ASN A 412 -22.27 -6.25 -12.60
N ALA A 413 -21.05 -6.78 -12.44
CA ALA A 413 -20.58 -7.90 -13.24
C ALA A 413 -21.19 -9.21 -12.72
N LYS A 414 -21.40 -10.16 -13.63
CA LYS A 414 -21.78 -11.52 -13.25
C LYS A 414 -20.53 -12.29 -12.89
N LEU A 415 -20.35 -12.50 -11.58
CA LEU A 415 -19.21 -13.20 -11.01
C LEU A 415 -19.59 -14.62 -10.59
N PHE A 416 -18.72 -15.57 -10.87
CA PHE A 416 -18.82 -16.97 -10.49
C PHE A 416 -17.52 -17.40 -9.82
N VAL A 417 -17.55 -17.74 -8.54
CA VAL A 417 -16.35 -18.07 -7.77
C VAL A 417 -16.36 -19.51 -7.32
N SER A 418 -15.24 -20.20 -7.53
CA SER A 418 -15.05 -21.59 -7.09
C SER A 418 -13.72 -21.78 -6.36
N ASP A 419 -13.66 -22.83 -5.56
CA ASP A 419 -12.53 -23.08 -4.67
C ASP A 419 -11.71 -24.32 -5.09
N PRO A 420 -10.67 -24.14 -5.91
CA PRO A 420 -9.84 -25.26 -6.34
C PRO A 420 -8.96 -25.83 -5.21
N LEU A 421 -8.81 -25.11 -4.10
CA LEU A 421 -7.98 -25.52 -2.97
C LEU A 421 -8.79 -26.15 -1.84
N ALA A 422 -10.08 -26.44 -2.05
CA ALA A 422 -10.97 -26.99 -1.03
C ALA A 422 -10.37 -28.19 -0.26
N LYS A 423 -9.69 -29.11 -0.96
CA LYS A 423 -9.01 -30.29 -0.37
C LYS A 423 -7.89 -29.95 0.61
N ALA A 424 -7.28 -28.77 0.46
CA ALA A 424 -6.15 -28.33 1.26
C ALA A 424 -6.53 -27.30 2.32
N ARG A 425 -7.81 -26.92 2.46
CA ARG A 425 -8.22 -25.83 3.36
C ARG A 425 -7.82 -26.05 4.82
N ASP A 426 -7.80 -27.29 5.28
CA ASP A 426 -7.35 -27.65 6.63
C ASP A 426 -5.83 -27.58 6.81
N LEU A 427 -5.07 -27.54 5.71
CA LEU A 427 -3.62 -27.43 5.72
C LEU A 427 -3.15 -25.98 5.66
N LEU A 428 -3.94 -25.06 5.12
CA LEU A 428 -3.53 -23.66 4.90
C LEU A 428 -3.56 -22.82 6.19
N GLN A 429 -2.77 -21.74 6.22
CA GLN A 429 -2.69 -20.79 7.34
C GLN A 429 -4.01 -20.04 7.61
N ASP A 430 -5.03 -20.20 6.75
CA ASP A 430 -6.39 -19.67 6.92
C ASP A 430 -7.18 -20.31 8.11
N LYS A 431 -6.54 -21.16 8.95
CA LYS A 431 -7.15 -21.83 10.13
C LYS A 431 -7.87 -20.90 11.10
N GLN A 432 -7.54 -19.61 11.14
CA GLN A 432 -8.24 -18.64 11.99
C GLN A 432 -9.65 -18.29 11.50
N GLN A 433 -10.02 -18.59 10.25
CA GLN A 433 -11.41 -18.56 9.80
C GLN A 433 -12.12 -19.92 9.95
N THR A 434 -11.40 -21.04 9.86
CA THR A 434 -11.99 -22.39 9.94
C THR A 434 -12.29 -22.86 11.36
N GLN A 435 -11.66 -22.30 12.40
CA GLN A 435 -12.02 -22.61 13.80
C GLN A 435 -13.37 -22.01 14.24
N TRP A 436 -13.97 -21.11 13.44
CA TRP A 436 -15.32 -20.58 13.68
C TRP A 436 -16.45 -21.34 12.95
N HIS A 437 -16.14 -22.39 12.19
CA HIS A 437 -17.14 -23.10 11.37
C HIS A 437 -17.37 -24.58 11.72
N ASN A 438 -16.61 -25.16 12.65
CA ASN A 438 -16.84 -26.54 13.10
C ASN A 438 -17.73 -26.70 14.35
N HIS A 439 -18.41 -25.63 14.80
CA HIS A 439 -19.50 -25.73 15.80
C HIS A 439 -20.85 -25.19 15.30
N SER A 440 -20.97 -24.86 14.01
CA SER A 440 -22.19 -24.29 13.44
C SER A 440 -22.67 -25.04 12.20
N GLN A 441 -22.60 -26.37 12.18
CA GLN A 441 -23.47 -27.11 11.28
C GLN A 441 -24.88 -27.14 11.87
N GLY A 442 -25.67 -26.17 11.40
CA GLY A 442 -27.11 -26.07 11.60
C GLY A 442 -27.50 -24.86 12.44
N HIS A 443 -27.64 -23.68 11.83
CA HIS A 443 -28.64 -22.66 12.21
C HIS A 443 -28.62 -21.35 11.37
N ASP A 444 -28.23 -21.36 10.09
CA ASP A 444 -28.37 -20.18 9.19
C ASP A 444 -29.82 -19.96 8.70
N ALA A 445 -30.75 -19.95 9.64
CA ALA A 445 -32.10 -19.45 9.46
C ALA A 445 -32.59 -18.80 10.76
N ARG A 446 -31.96 -17.69 11.19
CA ARG A 446 -32.58 -16.69 12.08
C ARG A 446 -31.71 -15.43 12.17
N GLY A 447 -32.24 -14.30 11.70
CA GLY A 447 -31.58 -12.99 11.78
C GLY A 447 -31.61 -12.43 13.20
N GLY A 448 -30.43 -12.33 13.82
CA GLY A 448 -30.16 -11.62 15.08
C GLY A 448 -30.71 -12.30 16.35
N LEU A 449 -30.09 -12.01 17.50
CA LEU A 449 -30.57 -12.49 18.81
C LEU A 449 -31.61 -11.53 19.38
N LYS A 450 -32.75 -12.07 19.84
CA LYS A 450 -33.94 -11.29 20.22
C LYS A 450 -34.42 -11.57 21.65
N PRO A 451 -35.17 -10.64 22.26
CA PRO A 451 -35.82 -10.88 23.55
C PRO A 451 -36.68 -12.15 23.55
N GLY A 452 -36.55 -12.96 24.60
CA GLY A 452 -37.22 -14.26 24.75
C GLY A 452 -36.41 -15.45 24.25
N GLU A 453 -35.29 -15.25 23.55
CA GLU A 453 -34.41 -16.35 23.12
C GLU A 453 -33.54 -16.87 24.26
N GLN A 454 -33.28 -18.18 24.27
CA GLN A 454 -32.41 -18.84 25.23
C GLN A 454 -31.44 -19.76 24.49
N GLY A 455 -30.16 -19.75 24.88
CA GLY A 455 -29.20 -20.64 24.26
C GLY A 455 -27.74 -20.23 24.44
N PRO A 456 -26.81 -21.04 23.92
CA PRO A 456 -25.38 -20.79 24.02
C PRO A 456 -24.98 -19.45 23.38
N ASP A 457 -25.65 -19.03 22.30
CA ASP A 457 -25.34 -17.78 21.60
C ASP A 457 -25.73 -16.55 22.44
N VAL A 458 -26.88 -16.60 23.11
CA VAL A 458 -27.30 -15.58 24.08
C VAL A 458 -26.32 -15.52 25.24
N LYS A 459 -25.89 -16.69 25.75
CA LYS A 459 -24.91 -16.76 26.84
C LYS A 459 -23.56 -16.18 26.42
N ALA A 460 -23.09 -16.49 25.22
CA ALA A 460 -21.85 -15.96 24.68
C ALA A 460 -21.91 -14.44 24.51
N MET A 461 -23.00 -13.91 23.96
CA MET A 461 -23.23 -12.47 23.85
C MET A 461 -23.24 -11.79 25.23
N GLN A 462 -23.98 -12.35 26.19
CA GLN A 462 -24.01 -11.84 27.57
C GLN A 462 -22.61 -11.85 28.20
N GLN A 463 -21.83 -12.90 27.99
CA GLN A 463 -20.46 -12.98 28.49
C GLN A 463 -19.57 -11.88 27.91
N ARG A 464 -19.71 -11.58 26.61
CA ARG A 464 -19.00 -10.47 25.97
C ARG A 464 -19.41 -9.12 26.54
N LEU A 465 -20.70 -8.91 26.78
CA LEU A 465 -21.22 -7.68 27.41
C LEU A 465 -20.67 -7.51 28.84
N ILE A 466 -20.56 -8.60 29.59
CA ILE A 466 -19.96 -8.63 30.93
C ILE A 466 -18.47 -8.32 30.87
N GLU A 467 -17.72 -8.96 29.95
CA GLU A 467 -16.29 -8.72 29.73
C GLU A 467 -15.98 -7.27 29.36
N LEU A 468 -16.89 -6.63 28.62
CA LEU A 468 -16.79 -5.21 28.24
C LEU A 468 -17.31 -4.25 29.32
N GLY A 469 -17.81 -4.77 30.45
CA GLY A 469 -18.28 -3.96 31.57
C GLY A 469 -19.58 -3.18 31.32
N ILE A 470 -20.35 -3.54 30.28
CA ILE A 470 -21.59 -2.84 29.93
C ILE A 470 -22.69 -3.19 30.93
N LYS A 471 -23.26 -2.18 31.56
CA LYS A 471 -24.22 -2.29 32.67
C LYS A 471 -25.65 -1.98 32.21
N ASP A 472 -26.62 -2.50 32.95
CA ASP A 472 -28.01 -2.08 32.82
C ASP A 472 -28.20 -0.64 33.39
N ASN A 473 -29.39 -0.05 33.24
CA ASN A 473 -29.65 1.32 33.72
C ASN A 473 -29.63 1.43 35.25
N SER A 474 -29.64 0.30 35.98
CA SER A 474 -29.43 0.26 37.43
C SER A 474 -27.95 0.20 37.82
N GLY A 475 -27.03 0.18 36.84
CA GLY A 475 -25.59 0.13 37.05
C GLY A 475 -25.05 -1.28 37.34
N LYS A 476 -25.84 -2.34 37.09
CA LYS A 476 -25.46 -3.72 37.39
C LYS A 476 -25.10 -4.50 36.13
N LEU A 477 -24.10 -5.37 36.23
CA LEU A 477 -23.71 -6.29 35.15
C LEU A 477 -24.72 -7.43 34.99
N LEU A 478 -24.78 -7.98 33.78
CA LEU A 478 -25.52 -9.21 33.51
C LEU A 478 -24.91 -10.40 34.26
N SER A 479 -25.72 -11.43 34.52
CA SER A 479 -25.29 -12.66 35.19
C SER A 479 -24.95 -13.81 34.22
N GLY A 480 -25.07 -13.61 32.90
CA GLY A 480 -24.71 -14.62 31.90
C GLY A 480 -25.59 -15.88 31.95
N THR A 481 -26.89 -15.72 32.20
CA THR A 481 -27.84 -16.83 32.38
C THR A 481 -28.09 -17.64 31.11
N GLY A 482 -27.73 -17.09 29.94
CA GLY A 482 -28.06 -17.66 28.63
C GLY A 482 -29.50 -17.42 28.18
N TYR A 483 -30.27 -16.62 28.92
CA TYR A 483 -31.64 -16.21 28.57
C TYR A 483 -31.71 -14.72 28.27
N TYR A 484 -32.28 -14.36 27.12
CA TYR A 484 -32.40 -12.99 26.61
C TYR A 484 -33.66 -12.33 27.19
N GLY A 485 -33.65 -12.07 28.50
CA GLY A 485 -34.72 -11.35 29.20
C GLY A 485 -34.58 -9.82 29.10
N ASP A 486 -35.48 -9.10 29.77
CA ASP A 486 -35.57 -7.63 29.72
C ASP A 486 -34.24 -6.94 30.07
N ARG A 487 -33.52 -7.46 31.07
CA ARG A 487 -32.19 -6.94 31.46
C ARG A 487 -31.15 -7.09 30.34
N THR A 488 -31.22 -8.16 29.55
CA THR A 488 -30.30 -8.35 28.41
C THR A 488 -30.64 -7.40 27.28
N ARG A 489 -31.94 -7.23 27.00
CA ARG A 489 -32.42 -6.24 26.03
C ARG A 489 -31.96 -4.83 26.37
N GLU A 490 -32.05 -4.47 27.65
CA GLU A 490 -31.64 -3.17 28.16
C GLU A 490 -30.13 -2.94 28.00
N VAL A 491 -29.30 -3.92 28.37
CA VAL A 491 -27.84 -3.84 28.21
C VAL A 491 -27.43 -3.76 26.73
N VAL A 492 -28.13 -4.49 25.85
CA VAL A 492 -27.90 -4.40 24.40
C VAL A 492 -28.32 -3.02 23.86
N ALA A 493 -29.44 -2.47 24.31
CA ALA A 493 -29.86 -1.12 23.93
C ALA A 493 -28.88 -0.04 24.42
N ASN A 494 -28.28 -0.23 25.60
CA ASN A 494 -27.25 0.67 26.12
C ASN A 494 -25.96 0.61 25.29
N LEU A 495 -25.50 -0.60 24.94
CA LEU A 495 -24.39 -0.77 24.00
C LEU A 495 -24.68 -0.07 22.65
N GLN A 496 -25.87 -0.27 22.10
CA GLN A 496 -26.28 0.35 20.84
C GLN A 496 -26.21 1.88 20.95
N ARG A 497 -26.76 2.45 22.03
CA ARG A 497 -26.70 3.89 22.30
C ARG A 497 -25.27 4.41 22.39
N GLU A 498 -24.39 3.70 23.11
CA GLU A 498 -22.96 4.05 23.21
C GLU A 498 -22.23 4.02 21.87
N LYS A 499 -22.71 3.20 20.92
CA LYS A 499 -22.11 3.07 19.58
C LYS A 499 -22.82 3.87 18.50
N GLY A 500 -23.77 4.74 18.88
CA GLY A 500 -24.53 5.54 17.92
C GLY A 500 -25.43 4.69 17.02
N LEU A 501 -25.82 3.50 17.47
CA LEU A 501 -26.81 2.63 16.83
C LEU A 501 -28.19 2.88 17.44
N GLU A 502 -29.24 2.61 16.66
CA GLU A 502 -30.61 2.66 17.16
C GLU A 502 -30.78 1.68 18.35
N PRO A 503 -31.22 2.14 19.54
CA PRO A 503 -31.25 1.35 20.77
C PRO A 503 -32.47 0.41 20.80
N THR A 504 -32.58 -0.46 19.81
CA THR A 504 -33.69 -1.40 19.62
C THR A 504 -33.72 -2.49 20.70
N GLY A 505 -32.58 -2.77 21.32
CA GLY A 505 -32.38 -3.86 22.27
C GLY A 505 -32.36 -5.25 21.61
N ILE A 506 -32.36 -5.31 20.27
CA ILE A 506 -32.17 -6.52 19.47
C ILE A 506 -30.71 -6.58 19.06
N ALA A 507 -30.02 -7.69 19.35
CA ALA A 507 -28.65 -7.89 18.91
C ALA A 507 -28.64 -8.39 17.46
N ASP A 508 -28.94 -7.44 16.56
CA ASP A 508 -28.85 -7.64 15.12
C ASP A 508 -27.38 -7.75 14.66
N LYS A 509 -27.20 -7.96 13.35
CA LYS A 509 -25.86 -8.16 12.76
C LYS A 509 -24.91 -7.01 13.09
N ILE A 510 -25.38 -5.76 13.01
CA ILE A 510 -24.57 -4.56 13.25
C ILE A 510 -24.16 -4.50 14.73
N THR A 511 -25.09 -4.83 15.63
CA THR A 511 -24.86 -4.84 17.08
C THR A 511 -23.87 -5.92 17.51
N LEU A 512 -23.99 -7.13 16.94
CA LEU A 512 -23.06 -8.23 17.19
C LEU A 512 -21.66 -7.96 16.64
N GLU A 513 -21.56 -7.31 15.48
CA GLU A 513 -20.29 -6.86 14.92
C GLU A 513 -19.63 -5.78 15.79
N ALA A 514 -20.40 -4.81 16.30
CA ALA A 514 -19.89 -3.80 17.23
C ALA A 514 -19.35 -4.45 18.51
N LEU A 515 -20.09 -5.41 19.07
CA LEU A 515 -19.70 -6.17 20.26
C LEU A 515 -18.39 -6.97 20.02
N SER A 516 -18.25 -7.61 18.87
CA SER A 516 -17.05 -8.37 18.51
C SER A 516 -15.82 -7.47 18.28
N LYS A 517 -15.99 -6.30 17.67
CA LYS A 517 -14.90 -5.33 17.51
C LYS A 517 -14.38 -4.82 18.85
N LEU A 518 -15.29 -4.50 19.78
CA LEU A 518 -14.91 -4.08 21.14
C LEU A 518 -14.20 -5.19 21.91
N GLN A 519 -14.65 -6.43 21.76
CA GLN A 519 -13.98 -7.57 22.40
C GLN A 519 -12.58 -7.82 21.81
N ALA A 520 -12.38 -7.58 20.52
CA ALA A 520 -11.05 -7.67 19.90
C ALA A 520 -10.13 -6.54 20.38
N GLN A 521 -10.67 -5.34 20.60
CA GLN A 521 -9.95 -4.20 21.18
C GLN A 521 -9.57 -4.46 22.64
N SER A 522 -10.49 -4.95 23.48
CA SER A 522 -10.20 -5.27 24.88
C SER A 522 -9.26 -6.48 25.07
N LYS A 523 -9.25 -7.43 24.12
CA LYS A 523 -8.32 -8.58 24.13
C LYS A 523 -6.93 -8.25 23.54
N GLY A 524 -6.80 -7.17 22.77
CA GLY A 524 -5.52 -6.61 22.34
C GLY A 524 -4.75 -5.95 23.49
N GLU A 525 -5.48 -5.37 24.45
CA GLU A 525 -4.93 -4.75 25.67
C GLU A 525 -4.47 -5.77 26.72
N ALA A 526 -5.03 -6.99 26.74
CA ALA A 526 -4.78 -8.00 27.78
C ALA A 526 -3.58 -8.95 27.53
N LYS A 527 -2.83 -8.79 26.42
CA LYS A 527 -1.73 -9.70 26.03
C LYS A 527 -0.31 -9.13 26.11
N LEU A 528 -0.11 -7.93 26.65
CA LEU A 528 1.21 -7.38 26.93
C LEU A 528 1.39 -7.18 28.43
N ASN A 529 2.53 -7.66 28.94
CA ASN A 529 2.90 -7.69 30.35
C ASN A 529 2.66 -6.31 31.03
N PRO A 530 1.72 -6.18 31.99
CA PRO A 530 1.30 -4.87 32.50
C PRO A 530 2.43 -4.04 33.12
N ALA A 531 3.39 -4.68 33.79
CA ALA A 531 4.50 -4.01 34.47
C ALA A 531 5.57 -3.45 33.51
N ALA A 532 5.75 -4.04 32.32
CA ALA A 532 6.73 -3.56 31.34
C ALA A 532 6.17 -2.36 30.56
N ALA A 533 4.87 -2.37 30.23
CA ALA A 533 4.20 -1.25 29.60
C ALA A 533 4.09 -0.05 30.56
N GLU A 534 3.95 -0.27 31.87
CA GLU A 534 3.91 0.79 32.87
C GLU A 534 5.29 1.41 33.15
N ALA A 535 6.37 0.61 33.11
CA ALA A 535 7.74 1.12 33.16
C ALA A 535 8.12 1.93 31.92
N GLN A 536 7.66 1.53 30.73
CA GLN A 536 7.91 2.26 29.47
C GLN A 536 7.03 3.52 29.31
N ARG A 537 5.84 3.54 29.93
CA ARG A 537 4.97 4.73 30.03
C ARG A 537 5.53 5.82 30.95
N ALA A 538 6.39 5.46 31.92
CA ALA A 538 6.95 6.37 32.90
C ALA A 538 8.26 7.07 32.47
N ASP A 539 8.92 6.60 31.41
CA ASP A 539 10.33 6.95 31.10
C ASP A 539 10.50 7.97 29.94
N ASN A 540 9.42 8.61 29.48
CA ASN A 540 9.52 9.66 28.46
C ASN A 540 9.21 11.06 29.02
N PRO A 541 10.21 11.94 29.19
CA PRO A 541 10.04 13.25 29.83
C PRO A 541 9.13 14.20 29.04
N LEU A 542 9.08 14.11 27.71
CA LEU A 542 8.21 14.96 26.89
C LEU A 542 6.73 14.61 27.09
N PHE A 543 6.42 13.32 27.22
CA PHE A 543 5.05 12.86 27.51
C PHE A 543 4.58 13.36 28.87
N THR A 544 5.41 13.20 29.90
CA THR A 544 5.08 13.68 31.26
C THR A 544 4.90 15.19 31.29
N GLN A 545 5.76 15.94 30.60
CA GLN A 545 5.65 17.40 30.50
C GLN A 545 4.39 17.83 29.74
N ALA A 546 4.10 17.24 28.58
CA ALA A 546 2.88 17.51 27.82
C ALA A 546 1.62 17.25 28.66
N LEU A 547 1.58 16.11 29.36
CA LEU A 547 0.46 15.72 30.22
C LEU A 547 0.27 16.71 31.38
N GLU A 548 1.35 17.11 32.06
CA GLU A 548 1.30 18.08 33.16
C GLU A 548 0.78 19.44 32.68
N LYS A 549 1.25 19.93 31.52
CA LYS A 549 0.82 21.23 30.96
C LYS A 549 -0.62 21.21 30.51
N LEU A 550 -1.09 20.12 29.91
CA LEU A 550 -2.50 19.98 29.54
C LEU A 550 -3.39 19.87 30.78
N GLN A 551 -2.97 19.16 31.83
CA GLN A 551 -3.74 19.05 33.09
C GLN A 551 -3.97 20.39 33.80
N LYS A 552 -3.02 21.33 33.67
CA LYS A 552 -3.15 22.68 34.27
C LYS A 552 -4.24 23.54 33.62
N GLN A 553 -4.81 23.12 32.49
CA GLN A 553 -5.82 23.88 31.74
C GLN A 553 -7.26 23.62 32.18
N GLY A 554 -7.48 22.73 33.14
CA GLY A 554 -8.80 22.43 33.73
C GLY A 554 -9.08 20.92 33.85
N PRO A 555 -10.31 20.52 34.23
CA PRO A 555 -10.69 19.11 34.28
C PRO A 555 -10.42 18.43 32.93
N ASN A 556 -9.65 17.34 32.95
CA ASN A 556 -9.17 16.64 31.75
C ASN A 556 -8.46 17.55 30.72
N GLY A 557 -7.91 18.70 31.11
CA GLY A 557 -7.22 19.62 30.20
C GLY A 557 -8.07 20.16 29.05
N GLY A 558 -9.40 20.17 29.19
CA GLY A 558 -10.31 20.56 28.13
C GLY A 558 -10.66 19.46 27.12
N PHE A 559 -10.42 18.19 27.48
CA PHE A 559 -10.85 16.98 26.75
C PHE A 559 -12.02 16.27 27.43
N ASN A 560 -12.73 15.41 26.69
CA ASN A 560 -13.96 14.78 27.20
C ASN A 560 -13.67 13.70 28.25
N SER A 561 -12.46 13.13 28.25
CA SER A 561 -12.06 12.11 29.20
C SER A 561 -10.57 12.18 29.54
N ARG A 562 -10.18 11.48 30.60
CA ARG A 562 -8.77 11.35 30.99
C ARG A 562 -7.97 10.60 29.93
N GLU A 563 -8.60 9.66 29.25
CA GLU A 563 -8.01 8.88 28.16
C GLU A 563 -7.74 9.78 26.94
N GLU A 564 -8.68 10.66 26.56
CA GLU A 564 -8.45 11.65 25.49
C GLU A 564 -7.32 12.62 25.82
N LEU A 565 -7.26 13.10 27.07
CA LEU A 565 -6.15 13.93 27.55
C LEU A 565 -4.81 13.20 27.42
N GLN A 566 -4.75 11.91 27.77
CA GLN A 566 -3.53 11.12 27.66
C GLN A 566 -3.14 10.88 26.20
N ARG A 567 -4.09 10.57 25.32
CA ARG A 567 -3.86 10.47 23.86
C ARG A 567 -3.29 11.78 23.31
N ALA A 568 -3.90 12.89 23.68
CA ALA A 568 -3.44 14.21 23.26
C ALA A 568 -2.04 14.54 23.78
N ALA A 569 -1.72 14.21 25.03
CA ALA A 569 -0.39 14.36 25.59
C ALA A 569 0.65 13.48 24.87
N GLY A 570 0.27 12.26 24.47
CA GLY A 570 1.10 11.35 23.67
C GLY A 570 1.46 11.95 22.32
N GLN A 571 0.47 12.48 21.61
CA GLN A 571 0.69 13.09 20.30
C GLN A 571 1.49 14.40 20.41
N VAL A 572 1.19 15.26 21.38
CA VAL A 572 1.94 16.50 21.62
C VAL A 572 3.42 16.20 21.92
N ALA A 573 3.71 15.15 22.69
CA ALA A 573 5.08 14.76 22.98
C ALA A 573 5.82 14.22 21.75
N PHE A 574 5.15 13.42 20.92
CA PHE A 574 5.70 12.95 19.65
C PHE A 574 6.03 14.11 18.70
N GLU A 575 5.07 15.00 18.46
CA GLU A 575 5.25 16.13 17.54
C GLU A 575 6.31 17.12 18.06
N ALA A 576 6.37 17.34 19.37
CA ALA A 576 7.46 18.11 19.98
C ALA A 576 8.83 17.49 19.70
N LYS A 577 8.94 16.16 19.81
CA LYS A 577 10.19 15.44 19.55
C LYS A 577 10.60 15.52 18.07
N VAL A 578 9.64 15.39 17.15
CA VAL A 578 9.86 15.56 15.70
C VAL A 578 10.28 16.99 15.38
N GLY A 579 9.68 17.99 16.05
CA GLY A 579 10.09 19.40 15.98
C GLY A 579 11.44 19.70 16.64
N GLY A 580 12.19 18.68 17.06
CA GLY A 580 13.52 18.81 17.66
C GLY A 580 13.51 19.33 19.10
N MET A 581 12.34 19.39 19.76
CA MET A 581 12.24 19.91 21.12
C MET A 581 12.85 18.93 22.12
N SER A 582 13.59 19.49 23.08
CA SER A 582 14.23 18.73 24.17
C SER A 582 13.40 18.72 25.45
N ARG A 583 12.52 19.72 25.60
CA ARG A 583 11.54 19.86 26.68
C ARG A 583 10.28 20.58 26.18
N ILE A 584 9.20 20.50 26.96
CA ILE A 584 7.96 21.25 26.77
C ILE A 584 7.77 22.18 27.97
N ASP A 585 7.97 23.47 27.74
CA ASP A 585 7.79 24.51 28.74
C ASP A 585 6.31 24.90 28.89
N ASP A 586 5.53 24.82 27.81
CA ASP A 586 4.08 25.07 27.83
C ASP A 586 3.34 24.33 26.72
N VAL A 587 2.02 24.18 26.87
CA VAL A 587 1.12 23.74 25.80
C VAL A 587 -0.01 24.74 25.70
N VAL A 588 -0.15 25.43 24.58
CA VAL A 588 -1.19 26.46 24.40
C VAL A 588 -2.18 26.04 23.33
N HIS A 589 -3.41 26.51 23.43
CA HIS A 589 -4.37 26.34 22.33
C HIS A 589 -4.03 27.31 21.19
N SER A 590 -4.23 26.88 19.94
CA SER A 590 -4.16 27.78 18.80
C SER A 590 -5.22 28.88 18.90
N THR A 591 -5.01 29.99 18.19
CA THR A 591 -5.92 31.15 18.21
C THR A 591 -7.35 30.83 17.76
N ASP A 592 -7.52 29.78 16.94
CA ASP A 592 -8.82 29.26 16.49
C ASP A 592 -9.37 28.12 17.36
N GLY A 593 -8.64 27.72 18.42
CA GLY A 593 -9.02 26.66 19.36
C GLY A 593 -8.96 25.24 18.80
N LYS A 594 -8.55 25.06 17.55
CA LYS A 594 -8.55 23.76 16.85
C LYS A 594 -7.28 22.95 17.06
N GLY A 595 -6.19 23.59 17.49
CA GLY A 595 -4.90 22.95 17.69
C GLY A 595 -4.33 23.17 19.08
N LEU A 596 -3.36 22.33 19.41
CA LEU A 596 -2.46 22.42 20.55
C LEU A 596 -1.08 22.78 20.02
N ILE A 597 -0.39 23.67 20.72
CA ILE A 597 0.95 24.12 20.36
C ILE A 597 1.86 23.82 21.54
N ALA A 598 2.78 22.86 21.38
CA ALA A 598 3.87 22.67 22.32
C ALA A 598 4.85 23.84 22.19
N VAL A 599 5.35 24.34 23.31
CA VAL A 599 6.25 25.51 23.35
C VAL A 599 7.50 25.17 24.16
N GLU A 600 8.67 25.43 23.58
CA GLU A 600 9.98 25.40 24.24
C GLU A 600 10.60 26.79 24.11
N ARG A 601 10.87 27.44 25.23
CA ARG A 601 11.40 28.81 25.28
C ARG A 601 12.91 28.76 25.46
N ASN A 602 13.63 29.55 24.68
CA ASN A 602 15.06 29.71 24.89
C ASN A 602 15.30 30.60 26.14
N PRO A 603 15.97 30.10 27.20
CA PRO A 603 16.21 30.86 28.42
C PRO A 603 17.15 32.05 28.21
N ASN A 604 17.94 32.03 27.13
CA ASN A 604 18.91 33.08 26.80
C ASN A 604 18.36 34.11 25.79
N ASN A 605 17.22 33.82 25.15
CA ASN A 605 16.56 34.74 24.23
C ASN A 605 15.02 34.55 24.27
N PRO A 606 14.27 35.43 24.95
CA PRO A 606 12.83 35.28 25.10
C PRO A 606 12.03 35.44 23.78
N HIS A 607 12.67 35.87 22.70
CA HIS A 607 12.08 35.92 21.36
C HIS A 607 12.32 34.66 20.51
N ASP A 608 13.16 33.74 20.99
CA ASP A 608 13.45 32.47 20.35
C ASP A 608 12.64 31.37 21.03
N VAL A 609 11.61 30.90 20.31
CA VAL A 609 10.61 29.95 20.82
C VAL A 609 10.44 28.86 19.78
N ASN A 610 10.73 27.61 20.16
CA ASN A 610 10.43 26.46 19.34
C ASN A 610 8.97 26.05 19.58
N HIS A 611 8.27 25.68 18.50
CA HIS A 611 6.88 25.25 18.57
C HIS A 611 6.61 24.00 17.75
N ALA A 612 5.67 23.18 18.22
CA ALA A 612 5.12 22.08 17.45
C ALA A 612 3.59 22.16 17.49
N TYR A 613 2.96 22.17 16.32
CA TYR A 613 1.50 22.23 16.18
C TYR A 613 0.91 20.84 16.07
N VAL A 614 -0.19 20.60 16.78
CA VAL A 614 -0.97 19.37 16.71
C VAL A 614 -2.43 19.72 16.57
N ASP A 615 -3.15 19.10 15.62
CA ASP A 615 -4.60 19.21 15.57
C ASP A 615 -5.22 18.54 16.81
N LYS A 616 -6.13 19.25 17.51
CA LYS A 616 -6.68 18.81 18.78
C LYS A 616 -7.59 17.59 18.65
N GLN A 617 -8.35 17.48 17.54
CA GLN A 617 -9.22 16.33 17.28
C GLN A 617 -8.40 15.10 16.90
N HIS A 618 -7.38 15.29 16.08
CA HIS A 618 -6.42 14.25 15.75
C HIS A 618 -5.72 13.73 17.01
N ALA A 619 -5.16 14.62 17.83
CA ALA A 619 -4.48 14.27 19.07
C ALA A 619 -5.36 13.45 20.03
N ALA A 620 -6.67 13.73 20.07
CA ALA A 620 -7.61 13.00 20.91
C ALA A 620 -8.02 11.61 20.36
N THR A 621 -7.71 11.30 19.09
CA THR A 621 -8.14 10.06 18.41
C THR A 621 -7.00 9.06 18.17
N VAL A 622 -5.75 9.52 18.14
CA VAL A 622 -4.59 8.63 18.00
C VAL A 622 -4.41 7.80 19.28
N PRO A 623 -4.34 6.45 19.21
CA PRO A 623 -4.10 5.61 20.37
C PRO A 623 -2.80 6.00 21.10
N LEU A 624 -2.85 6.05 22.43
CA LEU A 624 -1.71 6.49 23.24
C LEU A 624 -0.48 5.60 22.99
N GLU A 625 -0.69 4.29 22.90
CA GLU A 625 0.35 3.31 22.61
C GLU A 625 1.04 3.59 21.28
N GLN A 626 0.29 4.05 20.27
CA GLN A 626 0.83 4.39 18.96
C GLN A 626 1.72 5.63 19.04
N SER A 627 1.26 6.73 19.64
CA SER A 627 2.08 7.95 19.80
C SER A 627 3.32 7.70 20.67
N GLN A 628 3.23 6.85 21.69
CA GLN A 628 4.37 6.48 22.53
C GLN A 628 5.39 5.61 21.80
N GLN A 629 4.95 4.67 20.95
CA GLN A 629 5.85 3.90 20.09
C GLN A 629 6.57 4.80 19.07
N GLN A 630 5.84 5.74 18.46
CA GLN A 630 6.41 6.70 17.52
C GLN A 630 7.44 7.62 18.20
N LEU A 631 7.11 8.11 19.40
CA LEU A 631 8.01 8.93 20.21
C LEU A 631 9.28 8.17 20.65
N ALA A 632 9.16 6.89 21.01
CA ALA A 632 10.30 6.05 21.35
C ALA A 632 11.22 5.80 20.13
N ALA A 633 10.63 5.52 18.97
CA ALA A 633 11.37 5.34 17.72
C ALA A 633 12.15 6.60 17.31
N GLU A 634 11.50 7.78 17.39
CA GLU A 634 12.14 9.06 17.07
C GLU A 634 13.25 9.42 18.07
N THR A 635 13.05 9.09 19.36
CA THR A 635 14.10 9.28 20.38
C THR A 635 15.34 8.43 20.08
N GLN A 636 15.16 7.16 19.70
CA GLN A 636 16.27 6.27 19.34
C GLN A 636 17.00 6.75 18.08
N ARG A 637 16.26 7.25 17.09
CA ARG A 637 16.82 7.83 15.86
C ARG A 637 17.74 9.02 16.17
N GLN A 638 17.27 9.99 16.96
CA GLN A 638 18.06 11.19 17.29
C GLN A 638 19.31 10.87 18.13
N VAL A 639 19.24 9.86 19.03
CA VAL A 639 20.41 9.41 19.79
C VAL A 639 21.45 8.74 18.87
N GLN A 640 21.03 7.97 17.87
CA GLN A 640 21.95 7.39 16.88
C GLN A 640 22.61 8.47 16.03
N GLU A 641 21.86 9.47 15.58
CA GLU A 641 22.38 10.61 14.80
C GLU A 641 23.41 11.41 15.62
N GLN A 642 23.13 11.74 16.89
CA GLN A 642 24.09 12.45 17.76
C GLN A 642 25.34 11.63 18.11
N THR A 643 25.21 10.31 18.25
CA THR A 643 26.37 9.43 18.52
C THR A 643 27.28 9.30 17.29
N GLN A 644 26.70 9.39 16.09
CA GLN A 644 27.44 9.37 14.83
C GLN A 644 28.17 10.70 14.59
N ASP A 645 27.57 11.83 14.93
CA ASP A 645 28.22 13.15 14.88
C ASP A 645 29.39 13.28 15.88
N GLN A 646 29.23 12.80 17.12
CA GLN A 646 30.32 12.82 18.11
C GLN A 646 31.51 11.91 17.75
N ARG A 647 31.26 10.77 17.08
CA ARG A 647 32.33 9.91 16.55
C ARG A 647 33.08 10.54 15.38
N THR A 648 32.44 11.43 14.64
CA THR A 648 33.04 12.12 13.49
C THR A 648 33.86 13.34 13.96
N GLN A 649 33.46 14.01 15.04
CA GLN A 649 34.23 15.10 15.66
C GLN A 649 35.46 14.62 16.44
N THR A 650 35.42 13.44 17.08
CA THR A 650 36.58 12.88 17.82
C THR A 650 37.67 12.27 16.92
N GLN A 651 37.42 12.10 15.62
CA GLN A 651 38.39 11.60 14.64
C GLN A 651 39.05 12.68 13.78
N SER A 652 38.84 13.97 14.08
CA SER A 652 39.57 15.07 13.42
C SER A 652 40.94 15.27 14.09
N PRO A 653 42.08 14.99 13.44
CA PRO A 653 43.39 15.31 13.99
C PRO A 653 43.62 16.81 13.88
N THR A 654 44.07 17.43 14.97
CA THR A 654 44.60 18.78 15.01
C THR A 654 45.66 18.94 13.91
N ARG A 655 45.49 19.92 13.03
CA ARG A 655 46.58 20.45 12.21
C ARG A 655 46.46 21.95 12.05
#